data_AF-A0A372RKA3-F1
#
_entry.id   AF-A0A372RKA3-F1
#
_cell.length_a   1.000
_cell.length_b   1.000
_cell.length_c   1.000
_cell.angle_alpha   90.00
_cell.angle_beta   90.00
_cell.angle_gamma   90.00
#
_symmetry.space_group_name_H-M   'P 1'
#
loop_
_entity.id
_entity.type
_entity.pdbx_description
1 polymer ?
#
loop_
_entity_poly.entity_id
_entity_poly.type
_entity_poly.pdbx_seq_one_letter_code
_entity_poly.pdbx_strand_id
1 'polypeptide(L)'
;MEQNKENNFQNDDINERSQIQKETTTLKLKNLKDSGLIKNNKKSIIQQLKLNHGLYLNGCSLEISKQAVLIESGELNINFFDDQPSAYLSINDRNSTINLLSFNSNENDNKLNESLRPTEICFNFPVAEITYTADLSESFLNFKNNDEEKLFEMYGHLLPRKILIGGKLFIDGLESVNSTQIDIFNSYLTWVYNSAKYKKGIPFNDLSAAQNHFPKITTTEGINLDTHEKLTDWMNNLYRDDTVEIISYNSLIPISQLKSDTISYNNLVHISKFDTTSSLIDEKQPGVANFKEKLTLENLAKYLKYTRLVKEFQLFQGLIIDQNFELKICEENAIELINFPNINSNDKFYLEIIKPTLILEEILIDNNIFLTDNNEDISSFPFFKVSADDLSYEDLAYFIVKCERYKISLNRDNIKPSEKFKQAIKEALESMKPLIYLQEIFDEYGHFISLSIILGKSLKNTIENSSYISKRIDLASLAFESLKSNLADFSITYLLTQKGDIIEENGLSEWFQNTKNDLEIIEFDNLIPLYDILEIEQKKKIDLILNKQNNFRIIMTGSVNLKDSDNTELITISIEPSLDNNNYEVFGSIVLKNNSKLEDTFVTFGSYEIDKFSATTNISKNKNISIEECRIIWMMIGNPSELSVLCPKNREIQVDYVKESITLQCNNSSYSIKTSHKLSQGYDISLNYFNYVQPNVEVAVCTLHSDLGNSKIDINGKGYTMGYNLTENNYIEEFHLDLSEFVNLEEFICSRNQFTSLDISKNKQLIEIDCSQNKLVSLDLSNCLNIKSIIANSNQINELKLPFTNNEKLEYINLLDNSFSQNLNCFSRLVNFKELLIGNIDGDRIQQGIYNQKS
;
A
#
# COMPACT_ATOMS: atom_id res chain seq x y z
N MET A 1 -23.28 17.31 48.57
CA MET A 1 -21.88 17.26 49.07
C MET A 1 -21.34 15.84 48.91
N GLU A 2 -21.56 15.20 47.76
CA GLU A 2 -21.25 13.77 47.52
C GLU A 2 -20.41 13.52 46.26
N GLN A 3 -20.14 14.54 45.43
CA GLN A 3 -19.35 14.41 44.19
C GLN A 3 -17.82 14.46 44.38
N ASN A 4 -17.31 14.68 45.60
CA ASN A 4 -15.85 14.67 45.89
C ASN A 4 -15.31 13.29 46.32
N LYS A 5 -16.03 12.20 46.04
CA LYS A 5 -15.61 10.84 46.44
C LYS A 5 -15.02 9.98 45.33
N GLU A 6 -15.18 10.30 44.05
CA GLU A 6 -14.71 9.42 42.97
C GLU A 6 -13.30 9.79 42.45
N ASN A 7 -12.91 11.06 42.45
CA ASN A 7 -11.61 11.49 41.90
C ASN A 7 -10.38 11.24 42.78
N ASN A 8 -10.55 10.78 44.04
CA ASN A 8 -9.41 10.33 44.86
C ASN A 8 -9.11 8.82 44.70
N PHE A 9 -9.98 8.04 44.06
CA PHE A 9 -9.83 6.58 43.94
C PHE A 9 -8.79 6.10 42.93
N GLN A 10 -8.06 6.98 42.22
CA GLN A 10 -7.04 6.54 41.26
C GLN A 10 -5.59 6.65 41.75
N ASN A 11 -5.27 7.56 42.67
CA ASN A 11 -3.87 7.74 43.14
C ASN A 11 -3.60 7.15 44.53
N ASP A 12 -4.55 7.24 45.47
CA ASP A 12 -4.40 6.59 46.78
C ASP A 12 -4.53 5.06 46.66
N ASP A 13 -5.40 4.59 45.75
CA ASP A 13 -5.67 3.17 45.49
C ASP A 13 -4.45 2.42 44.92
N ILE A 14 -3.50 3.08 44.24
CA ILE A 14 -2.26 2.42 43.78
C ILE A 14 -1.34 2.08 44.96
N ASN A 15 -1.20 3.00 45.93
CA ASN A 15 -0.35 2.79 47.10
C ASN A 15 -1.03 1.89 48.14
N GLU A 16 -2.33 2.08 48.41
CA GLU A 16 -3.12 1.18 49.26
C GLU A 16 -3.18 -0.23 48.67
N ARG A 17 -3.40 -0.40 47.35
CA ARG A 17 -3.26 -1.72 46.72
C ARG A 17 -1.87 -2.30 46.99
N SER A 18 -0.78 -1.55 46.85
CA SER A 18 0.57 -2.13 47.07
C SER A 18 0.80 -2.65 48.50
N GLN A 19 0.24 -1.99 49.53
CA GLN A 19 0.34 -2.43 50.93
C GLN A 19 -0.65 -3.54 51.25
N ILE A 20 -1.92 -3.38 50.88
CA ILE A 20 -2.97 -4.40 51.07
C ILE A 20 -2.61 -5.68 50.31
N GLN A 21 -2.01 -5.59 49.12
CA GLN A 21 -1.58 -6.74 48.33
C GLN A 21 -0.38 -7.44 48.99
N LYS A 22 0.55 -6.74 49.63
CA LYS A 22 1.62 -7.37 50.45
C LYS A 22 1.07 -8.06 51.70
N GLU A 23 0.17 -7.44 52.45
CA GLU A 23 -0.43 -8.05 53.64
C GLU A 23 -1.36 -9.22 53.28
N THR A 24 -2.16 -9.08 52.22
CA THR A 24 -3.02 -10.14 51.70
C THR A 24 -2.21 -11.31 51.15
N THR A 25 -1.10 -11.07 50.43
CA THR A 25 -0.18 -12.15 49.99
C THR A 25 0.45 -12.89 51.17
N THR A 26 0.74 -12.19 52.26
CA THR A 26 1.27 -12.82 53.49
C THR A 26 0.20 -13.67 54.21
N LEU A 27 -1.07 -13.29 54.15
CA LEU A 27 -2.20 -14.12 54.65
C LEU A 27 -2.57 -15.27 53.71
N LYS A 28 -2.53 -15.06 52.38
CA LYS A 28 -2.79 -16.07 51.33
C LYS A 28 -1.84 -17.26 51.44
N LEU A 29 -0.53 -16.99 51.56
CA LEU A 29 0.53 -18.01 51.69
C LEU A 29 0.42 -18.87 52.95
N LYS A 30 -0.33 -18.41 53.96
CA LYS A 30 -0.56 -19.16 55.20
C LYS A 30 -1.71 -20.17 55.03
N ASN A 31 -2.84 -19.73 54.48
CA ASN A 31 -4.06 -20.54 54.42
C ASN A 31 -4.07 -21.57 53.25
N LEU A 32 -3.37 -21.32 52.14
CA LEU A 32 -3.22 -22.28 51.03
C LEU A 32 -2.08 -23.30 51.24
N LYS A 33 -1.27 -23.14 52.30
CA LYS A 33 -0.42 -24.23 52.81
C LYS A 33 -1.19 -25.23 53.68
N ASP A 34 -2.37 -24.84 54.16
CA ASP A 34 -3.25 -25.67 55.01
C ASP A 34 -4.34 -26.42 54.20
N SER A 35 -4.56 -26.08 52.92
CA SER A 35 -5.39 -26.88 51.98
C SER A 35 -4.71 -28.20 51.58
N GLY A 36 -5.52 -29.24 51.33
CA GLY A 36 -5.05 -30.64 51.21
C GLY A 36 -4.01 -30.90 50.11
N LEU A 37 -4.06 -30.12 49.03
CA LEU A 37 -3.15 -30.14 47.88
C LEU A 37 -1.66 -30.22 48.23
N ILE A 38 -1.21 -29.61 49.35
CA ILE A 38 0.19 -29.61 49.80
C ILE A 38 0.43 -30.51 51.04
N LYS A 39 -0.62 -31.15 51.60
CA LYS A 39 -0.44 -32.24 52.58
C LYS A 39 0.09 -33.52 51.95
N ASN A 40 -0.13 -33.73 50.66
CA ASN A 40 0.34 -34.91 49.96
C ASN A 40 1.84 -34.79 49.63
N ASN A 41 2.59 -35.82 50.04
CA ASN A 41 4.03 -35.96 49.83
C ASN A 41 4.42 -35.65 48.37
N LYS A 42 5.48 -34.87 48.11
CA LYS A 42 5.87 -34.42 46.75
C LYS A 42 5.89 -35.55 45.71
N LYS A 43 6.28 -36.75 46.12
CA LYS A 43 6.29 -37.96 45.29
C LYS A 43 4.88 -38.37 44.78
N SER A 44 3.84 -38.18 45.57
CA SER A 44 2.45 -38.42 45.19
C SER A 44 2.02 -37.54 44.03
N ILE A 45 2.36 -36.24 44.05
CA ILE A 45 2.01 -35.29 42.99
C ILE A 45 2.70 -35.67 41.67
N ILE A 46 3.99 -36.03 41.73
CA ILE A 46 4.76 -36.51 40.56
C ILE A 46 4.10 -37.74 39.93
N GLN A 47 3.63 -38.70 40.75
CA GLN A 47 3.00 -39.93 40.27
C GLN A 47 1.55 -39.72 39.80
N GLN A 48 0.77 -38.87 40.47
CA GLN A 48 -0.62 -38.57 40.11
C GLN A 48 -0.71 -37.81 38.78
N LEU A 49 0.14 -36.79 38.59
CA LEU A 49 0.19 -35.98 37.36
C LEU A 49 1.17 -36.54 36.31
N LYS A 50 1.88 -37.62 36.62
CA LYS A 50 2.92 -38.26 35.79
C LYS A 50 3.93 -37.26 35.19
N LEU A 51 4.42 -36.34 36.01
CA LEU A 51 5.28 -35.22 35.61
C LEU A 51 6.60 -35.63 34.93
N ASN A 52 6.98 -36.89 35.06
CA ASN A 52 8.17 -37.51 34.50
C ASN A 52 7.96 -38.23 33.15
N HIS A 53 6.73 -38.20 32.60
CA HIS A 53 6.38 -38.78 31.30
C HIS A 53 6.27 -37.70 30.20
N GLY A 54 6.57 -38.07 28.95
CA GLY A 54 6.25 -37.25 27.77
C GLY A 54 4.80 -37.37 27.34
N LEU A 55 4.38 -36.49 26.42
CA LEU A 55 3.05 -36.36 25.83
C LEU A 55 3.01 -36.98 24.45
N TYR A 56 2.04 -37.86 24.22
CA TYR A 56 1.76 -38.47 22.92
C TYR A 56 0.60 -37.72 22.23
N LEU A 57 0.92 -37.12 21.08
CA LEU A 57 0.02 -36.44 20.16
C LEU A 57 -0.52 -37.44 19.13
N ASN A 58 -1.80 -37.83 19.27
CA ASN A 58 -2.47 -38.78 18.37
C ASN A 58 -3.44 -38.08 17.37
N GLY A 59 -3.39 -36.74 17.27
CA GLY A 59 -4.31 -35.92 16.47
C GLY A 59 -5.67 -35.62 17.12
N CYS A 60 -5.99 -36.26 18.25
CA CYS A 60 -7.35 -36.34 18.80
C CYS A 60 -7.41 -36.00 20.30
N SER A 61 -6.37 -36.37 21.06
CA SER A 61 -6.20 -36.17 22.50
C SER A 61 -4.72 -36.02 22.86
N LEU A 62 -4.44 -35.45 24.04
CA LEU A 62 -3.13 -35.54 24.66
C LEU A 62 -3.09 -36.78 25.55
N GLU A 63 -2.30 -37.77 25.17
CA GLU A 63 -2.05 -38.96 25.98
C GLU A 63 -0.72 -38.86 26.72
N ILE A 64 -0.61 -39.56 27.85
CA ILE A 64 0.64 -39.65 28.60
C ILE A 64 1.37 -40.91 28.13
N SER A 65 2.63 -40.76 27.75
CA SER A 65 3.50 -41.82 27.23
C SER A 65 3.58 -43.07 28.12
N LYS A 66 3.87 -44.21 27.48
CA LYS A 66 3.91 -45.54 28.13
C LYS A 66 5.03 -45.65 29.17
N GLN A 67 6.16 -44.97 28.95
CA GLN A 67 7.31 -44.97 29.85
C GLN A 67 7.75 -43.55 30.23
N ALA A 68 8.30 -43.42 31.43
CA ALA A 68 8.87 -42.16 31.91
C ALA A 68 10.14 -41.78 31.15
N VAL A 69 10.22 -40.51 30.76
CA VAL A 69 11.40 -39.87 30.15
C VAL A 69 12.38 -39.43 31.24
N LEU A 70 11.87 -39.10 32.42
CA LEU A 70 12.63 -38.58 33.57
C LEU A 70 12.59 -39.55 34.77
N ILE A 71 13.60 -39.49 35.62
CA ILE A 71 13.61 -40.21 36.91
C ILE A 71 12.60 -39.59 37.90
N GLU A 72 12.06 -40.37 38.84
CA GLU A 72 11.09 -39.87 39.84
C GLU A 72 11.72 -38.95 40.91
N SER A 73 13.04 -39.00 41.12
CA SER A 73 13.73 -38.30 42.21
C SER A 73 14.10 -36.85 41.91
N GLY A 74 13.43 -36.22 40.95
CA GLY A 74 13.64 -34.83 40.55
C GLY A 74 13.14 -33.77 41.53
N GLU A 75 13.50 -32.53 41.25
CA GLU A 75 13.03 -31.34 41.94
C GLU A 75 11.67 -30.88 41.41
N LEU A 76 10.73 -30.68 42.34
CA LEU A 76 9.39 -30.18 42.09
C LEU A 76 9.21 -28.80 42.71
N ASN A 77 8.96 -27.80 41.86
CA ASN A 77 8.54 -26.45 42.23
C ASN A 77 7.08 -26.24 41.85
N ILE A 78 6.32 -25.62 42.75
CA ILE A 78 4.91 -25.26 42.57
C ILE A 78 4.78 -23.78 42.92
N ASN A 79 4.44 -22.97 41.92
CA ASN A 79 4.20 -21.54 42.05
C ASN A 79 2.70 -21.29 41.94
N PHE A 80 2.07 -20.65 42.93
CA PHE A 80 0.66 -20.28 42.82
C PHE A 80 0.46 -19.21 41.75
N PHE A 81 -0.62 -19.33 40.98
CA PHE A 81 -0.86 -18.49 39.81
C PHE A 81 -1.70 -17.26 40.19
N ASP A 82 -1.10 -16.08 40.28
CA ASP A 82 -1.79 -14.85 40.70
C ASP A 82 -2.54 -14.14 39.54
N ASP A 83 -2.24 -14.44 38.27
CA ASP A 83 -2.82 -13.75 37.11
C ASP A 83 -4.31 -14.04 36.84
N GLN A 84 -4.88 -13.39 35.82
CA GLN A 84 -6.27 -13.58 35.36
C GLN A 84 -6.48 -14.91 34.61
N PRO A 85 -7.73 -15.42 34.54
CA PRO A 85 -8.09 -16.55 33.68
C PRO A 85 -7.86 -16.23 32.20
N SER A 86 -7.48 -17.25 31.42
CA SER A 86 -7.38 -17.16 29.97
C SER A 86 -8.65 -17.70 29.31
N ALA A 87 -9.22 -16.95 28.38
CA ALA A 87 -10.32 -17.38 27.52
C ALA A 87 -9.77 -17.68 26.11
N TYR A 88 -10.24 -18.75 25.48
CA TYR A 88 -9.87 -19.15 24.12
C TYR A 88 -11.14 -19.22 23.29
N LEU A 89 -11.10 -18.68 22.06
CA LEU A 89 -12.27 -18.49 21.21
C LEU A 89 -12.27 -19.43 19.99
N SER A 90 -13.46 -19.83 19.56
CA SER A 90 -13.70 -20.65 18.36
C SER A 90 -12.83 -21.91 18.35
N ILE A 91 -13.14 -22.82 19.27
CA ILE A 91 -12.30 -23.97 19.59
C ILE A 91 -12.72 -25.18 18.79
N ASN A 92 -11.73 -25.95 18.33
CA ASN A 92 -11.91 -27.14 17.49
C ASN A 92 -12.72 -26.81 16.22
N ASP A 93 -12.46 -25.64 15.62
CA ASP A 93 -13.04 -25.23 14.33
C ASP A 93 -12.60 -26.22 13.24
N ARG A 94 -13.61 -26.86 12.63
CA ARG A 94 -13.48 -27.88 11.60
C ARG A 94 -12.94 -27.33 10.27
N ASN A 95 -12.95 -26.02 10.08
CA ASN A 95 -12.40 -25.35 8.91
C ASN A 95 -10.92 -24.95 9.09
N SER A 96 -10.38 -25.06 10.31
CA SER A 96 -8.97 -24.75 10.57
C SER A 96 -8.05 -25.79 9.95
N THR A 97 -7.01 -25.34 9.25
CA THR A 97 -5.95 -26.20 8.71
C THR A 97 -4.94 -26.66 9.77
N ILE A 98 -5.06 -26.17 11.00
CA ILE A 98 -4.12 -26.41 12.11
C ILE A 98 -4.74 -27.40 13.11
N ASN A 99 -3.97 -28.42 13.49
CA ASN A 99 -4.26 -29.32 14.59
C ASN A 99 -3.08 -29.37 15.57
N LEU A 100 -3.23 -28.72 16.72
CA LEU A 100 -2.25 -28.71 17.80
C LEU A 100 -2.09 -30.07 18.49
N LEU A 101 -3.04 -31.00 18.33
CA LEU A 101 -2.94 -32.37 18.86
C LEU A 101 -2.22 -33.33 17.89
N SER A 102 -1.83 -32.89 16.69
CA SER A 102 -0.89 -33.62 15.82
C SER A 102 0.54 -33.09 15.97
N PHE A 103 1.53 -33.95 15.72
CA PHE A 103 2.96 -33.61 15.80
C PHE A 103 3.50 -33.06 14.47
N ASN A 104 3.11 -33.69 13.35
CA ASN A 104 3.48 -33.27 11.99
C ASN A 104 2.26 -32.65 11.29
N SER A 105 2.04 -31.35 11.41
CA SER A 105 0.88 -30.64 10.84
C SER A 105 0.94 -30.41 9.32
N ASN A 106 1.93 -30.96 8.62
CA ASN A 106 2.25 -30.63 7.22
C ASN A 106 1.83 -31.69 6.19
N GLU A 107 1.12 -32.75 6.60
CA GLU A 107 0.56 -33.75 5.68
C GLU A 107 -0.94 -33.55 5.46
N ASN A 108 -1.44 -33.91 4.27
CA ASN A 108 -2.72 -33.47 3.70
C ASN A 108 -4.00 -34.08 4.34
N ASP A 109 -3.92 -34.63 5.55
CA ASP A 109 -5.01 -35.30 6.27
C ASP A 109 -5.42 -34.60 7.58
N ASN A 110 -5.27 -33.26 7.66
CA ASN A 110 -5.67 -32.43 8.81
C ASN A 110 -7.20 -32.29 9.00
N LYS A 111 -7.98 -33.38 8.91
CA LYS A 111 -9.37 -33.39 9.39
C LYS A 111 -9.39 -33.57 10.91
N LEU A 112 -10.04 -32.66 11.63
CA LEU A 112 -10.29 -32.85 13.06
C LEU A 112 -11.15 -34.10 13.29
N ASN A 113 -10.76 -34.91 14.28
CA ASN A 113 -11.52 -36.08 14.70
C ASN A 113 -12.92 -35.65 15.21
N GLU A 114 -13.96 -36.38 14.79
CA GLU A 114 -15.35 -36.16 15.21
C GLU A 114 -15.57 -36.22 16.72
N SER A 115 -14.67 -36.85 17.48
CA SER A 115 -14.68 -36.87 18.95
C SER A 115 -14.49 -35.50 19.59
N LEU A 116 -13.82 -34.57 18.90
CA LEU A 116 -13.62 -33.20 19.36
C LEU A 116 -14.86 -32.37 19.01
N ARG A 117 -15.52 -31.87 20.06
CA ARG A 117 -16.66 -30.96 19.91
C ARG A 117 -16.14 -29.54 19.60
N PRO A 118 -16.66 -28.87 18.57
CA PRO A 118 -16.52 -27.43 18.44
C PRO A 118 -17.20 -26.74 19.63
N THR A 119 -16.57 -25.71 20.17
CA THR A 119 -17.07 -24.94 21.31
C THR A 119 -16.78 -23.46 21.09
N GLU A 120 -17.70 -22.59 21.50
CA GLU A 120 -17.55 -21.14 21.31
C GLU A 120 -16.40 -20.57 22.15
N ILE A 121 -16.36 -20.92 23.44
CA ILE A 121 -15.35 -20.42 24.40
C ILE A 121 -14.85 -21.54 25.34
N CYS A 122 -13.54 -21.61 25.59
CA CYS A 122 -12.96 -22.31 26.74
C CYS A 122 -12.30 -21.32 27.69
N PHE A 123 -12.57 -21.45 28.99
CA PHE A 123 -11.84 -20.76 30.04
C PHE A 123 -10.90 -21.70 30.77
N ASN A 124 -9.65 -21.27 30.91
CA ASN A 124 -8.67 -21.83 31.82
C ASN A 124 -8.61 -20.97 33.09
N PHE A 125 -8.96 -21.56 34.23
CA PHE A 125 -8.82 -20.98 35.57
C PHE A 125 -7.59 -21.59 36.26
N PRO A 126 -6.38 -21.04 36.04
CA PRO A 126 -5.16 -21.53 36.67
C PRO A 126 -5.17 -21.31 38.19
N VAL A 127 -4.70 -22.32 38.91
CA VAL A 127 -4.48 -22.32 40.37
C VAL A 127 -2.98 -22.30 40.68
N ALA A 128 -2.17 -23.10 39.96
CA ALA A 128 -0.73 -23.11 40.10
C ALA A 128 0.01 -23.51 38.80
N GLU A 129 1.24 -23.01 38.65
CA GLU A 129 2.24 -23.51 37.71
C GLU A 129 3.13 -24.53 38.43
N ILE A 130 3.29 -25.71 37.83
CA ILE A 130 4.21 -26.76 38.27
C ILE A 130 5.38 -26.80 37.29
N THR A 131 6.60 -26.72 37.83
CA THR A 131 7.84 -27.01 37.10
C THR A 131 8.49 -28.23 37.71
N TYR A 132 8.81 -29.22 36.87
CA TYR A 132 9.52 -30.44 37.27
C TYR A 132 10.87 -30.52 36.55
N THR A 133 11.94 -30.83 37.28
CA THR A 133 13.29 -30.99 36.72
C THR A 133 13.95 -32.22 37.34
N ALA A 134 14.34 -33.17 36.50
CA ALA A 134 15.07 -34.36 36.90
C ALA A 134 16.02 -34.79 35.78
N ASP A 135 16.91 -35.74 36.05
CA ASP A 135 17.74 -36.36 35.01
C ASP A 135 16.93 -37.35 34.17
N LEU A 136 17.45 -37.68 32.98
CA LEU A 136 16.83 -38.63 32.05
C LEU A 136 16.77 -40.05 32.65
N SER A 137 15.68 -40.77 32.37
CA SER A 137 15.51 -42.14 32.83
C SER A 137 16.48 -43.09 32.13
N GLU A 138 16.95 -44.11 32.85
CA GLU A 138 17.86 -45.12 32.29
C GLU A 138 17.22 -45.87 31.10
N SER A 139 15.90 -46.08 31.12
CA SER A 139 15.17 -46.67 29.99
C SER A 139 15.20 -45.78 28.75
N PHE A 140 15.00 -44.46 28.90
CA PHE A 140 15.08 -43.50 27.80
C PHE A 140 16.49 -43.41 27.22
N LEU A 141 17.52 -43.31 28.08
CA LEU A 141 18.92 -43.31 27.68
C LEU A 141 19.28 -44.59 26.90
N ASN A 142 18.95 -45.76 27.43
CA ASN A 142 19.27 -47.06 26.85
C ASN A 142 18.35 -47.51 25.70
N PHE A 143 17.37 -46.70 25.28
CA PHE A 143 16.58 -46.99 24.08
C PHE A 143 17.48 -46.93 22.83
N LYS A 144 17.76 -48.11 22.22
CA LYS A 144 18.69 -48.30 21.09
C LYS A 144 18.01 -48.37 19.72
N ASN A 145 16.70 -48.17 19.65
CA ASN A 145 15.98 -48.29 18.39
C ASN A 145 16.04 -46.95 17.63
N ASN A 146 16.47 -46.98 16.37
CA ASN A 146 16.56 -45.80 15.50
C ASN A 146 15.22 -45.47 14.79
N ASP A 147 14.16 -46.16 15.21
CA ASP A 147 12.80 -46.04 14.72
C ASP A 147 12.06 -44.98 15.56
N GLU A 148 11.86 -43.80 14.97
CA GLU A 148 11.23 -42.66 15.65
C GLU A 148 9.77 -42.94 16.03
N GLU A 149 9.03 -43.70 15.21
CA GLU A 149 7.64 -44.06 15.50
C GLU A 149 7.54 -44.84 16.82
N LYS A 150 8.46 -45.80 17.03
CA LYS A 150 8.56 -46.56 18.30
C LYS A 150 9.13 -45.75 19.45
N LEU A 151 9.95 -44.73 19.19
CA LEU A 151 10.39 -43.78 20.21
C LEU A 151 9.18 -42.99 20.74
N PHE A 152 8.35 -42.46 19.84
CA PHE A 152 7.16 -41.68 20.19
C PHE A 152 6.07 -42.55 20.83
N GLU A 153 5.84 -43.78 20.35
CA GLU A 153 4.89 -44.72 20.96
C GLU A 153 5.23 -45.03 22.44
N MET A 154 6.52 -45.05 22.77
CA MET A 154 7.01 -45.41 24.11
C MET A 154 7.13 -44.21 25.05
N TYR A 155 7.67 -43.08 24.57
CA TYR A 155 8.07 -41.92 25.38
C TYR A 155 7.30 -40.63 25.05
N GLY A 156 6.40 -40.66 24.09
CA GLY A 156 5.68 -39.49 23.60
C GLY A 156 6.49 -38.69 22.58
N HIS A 157 5.85 -37.67 22.03
CA HIS A 157 6.40 -36.75 21.04
C HIS A 157 7.06 -35.52 21.71
N LEU A 158 6.51 -35.04 22.83
CA LEU A 158 6.92 -33.80 23.51
C LEU A 158 7.11 -34.02 25.02
N LEU A 159 8.07 -33.34 25.65
CA LEU A 159 8.26 -33.30 27.10
C LEU A 159 7.91 -31.90 27.64
N PRO A 160 6.87 -31.74 28.50
CA PRO A 160 6.53 -30.46 29.08
C PRO A 160 7.46 -30.10 30.25
N ARG A 161 8.06 -28.91 30.23
CA ARG A 161 8.80 -28.39 31.39
C ARG A 161 7.91 -27.66 32.39
N LYS A 162 6.81 -27.09 31.92
CA LYS A 162 5.83 -26.33 32.70
C LYS A 162 4.43 -26.92 32.52
N ILE A 163 3.70 -27.08 33.61
CA ILE A 163 2.32 -27.58 33.60
C ILE A 163 1.47 -26.64 34.43
N LEU A 164 0.39 -26.11 33.84
CA LEU A 164 -0.61 -25.36 34.57
C LEU A 164 -1.68 -26.31 35.06
N ILE A 165 -1.98 -26.23 36.36
CA ILE A 165 -3.08 -26.94 37.00
C ILE A 165 -4.16 -25.96 37.46
N GLY A 166 -5.41 -26.39 37.42
CA GLY A 166 -6.56 -25.58 37.77
C GLY A 166 -7.86 -26.24 37.35
N GLY A 167 -8.77 -25.45 36.78
CA GLY A 167 -10.05 -25.95 36.23
C GLY A 167 -10.34 -25.35 34.87
N LYS A 168 -11.03 -26.12 34.02
CA LYS A 168 -11.39 -25.76 32.65
C LYS A 168 -12.90 -25.80 32.43
N LEU A 169 -13.44 -24.75 31.83
CA LEU A 169 -14.86 -24.63 31.47
C LEU A 169 -15.03 -24.39 29.98
N PHE A 170 -15.93 -25.15 29.35
CA PHE A 170 -16.36 -25.01 27.97
C PHE A 170 -17.76 -24.37 27.96
N ILE A 171 -17.98 -23.35 27.12
CA ILE A 171 -19.25 -22.63 27.02
C ILE A 171 -19.75 -22.65 25.57
N ASP A 172 -21.01 -23.06 25.41
CA ASP A 172 -21.77 -23.02 24.15
C ASP A 172 -23.04 -22.17 24.31
N GLY A 173 -23.54 -21.62 23.20
CA GLY A 173 -24.84 -20.97 23.09
C GLY A 173 -24.86 -19.48 23.43
N LEU A 174 -23.71 -18.80 23.54
CA LEU A 174 -23.67 -17.35 23.75
C LEU A 174 -24.16 -16.56 22.53
N GLU A 175 -24.07 -17.13 21.32
CA GLU A 175 -24.59 -16.49 20.10
C GLU A 175 -26.11 -16.31 20.08
N SER A 176 -26.87 -17.05 20.90
CA SER A 176 -28.35 -17.01 20.92
C SER A 176 -28.94 -16.20 22.09
N VAL A 177 -28.09 -15.53 22.88
CA VAL A 177 -28.41 -14.90 24.16
C VAL A 177 -28.37 -13.36 24.03
N ASN A 178 -29.26 -12.64 24.72
CA ASN A 178 -29.35 -11.18 24.58
C ASN A 178 -28.25 -10.41 25.34
N SER A 179 -28.07 -9.13 24.99
CA SER A 179 -27.02 -8.25 25.52
C SER A 179 -26.98 -8.20 27.05
N THR A 180 -28.13 -7.94 27.67
CA THR A 180 -28.30 -7.88 29.13
C THR A 180 -27.90 -9.19 29.80
N GLN A 181 -28.23 -10.34 29.20
CA GLN A 181 -27.88 -11.65 29.72
C GLN A 181 -26.37 -11.94 29.61
N ILE A 182 -25.71 -11.54 28.51
CA ILE A 182 -24.25 -11.67 28.36
C ILE A 182 -23.50 -10.75 29.35
N ASP A 183 -23.94 -9.51 29.52
CA ASP A 183 -23.33 -8.57 30.47
C ASP A 183 -23.54 -9.02 31.93
N ILE A 184 -24.72 -9.55 32.28
CA ILE A 184 -24.98 -10.23 33.56
C ILE A 184 -24.06 -11.43 33.73
N PHE A 185 -23.93 -12.30 32.71
CA PHE A 185 -23.10 -13.50 32.78
C PHE A 185 -21.61 -13.16 32.99
N ASN A 186 -21.06 -12.23 32.20
CA ASN A 186 -19.65 -11.80 32.32
C ASN A 186 -19.38 -11.15 33.69
N SER A 187 -20.29 -10.30 34.16
CA SER A 187 -20.20 -9.68 35.50
C SER A 187 -20.26 -10.74 36.59
N TYR A 188 -21.15 -11.72 36.45
CA TYR A 188 -21.32 -12.83 37.38
C TYR A 188 -20.10 -13.75 37.43
N LEU A 189 -19.58 -14.19 36.27
CA LEU A 189 -18.39 -15.02 36.17
C LEU A 189 -17.17 -14.33 36.78
N THR A 190 -16.99 -13.04 36.47
CA THR A 190 -15.92 -12.21 37.04
C THR A 190 -16.07 -12.07 38.55
N TRP A 191 -17.30 -11.89 39.05
CA TRP A 191 -17.57 -11.79 40.48
C TRP A 191 -17.33 -13.14 41.20
N VAL A 192 -17.87 -14.25 40.70
CA VAL A 192 -17.71 -15.61 41.25
C VAL A 192 -16.23 -15.99 41.34
N TYR A 193 -15.45 -15.74 40.27
CA TYR A 193 -13.99 -15.94 40.26
C TYR A 193 -13.29 -15.11 41.36
N ASN A 194 -13.58 -13.81 41.45
CA ASN A 194 -12.97 -12.93 42.44
C ASN A 194 -13.38 -13.28 43.89
N SER A 195 -14.62 -13.72 44.09
CA SER A 195 -15.13 -14.22 45.36
C SER A 195 -14.38 -15.50 45.79
N ALA A 196 -14.29 -16.49 44.91
CA ALA A 196 -13.62 -17.76 45.20
C ALA A 196 -12.11 -17.61 45.43
N LYS A 197 -11.39 -16.94 44.52
CA LYS A 197 -9.92 -16.80 44.58
C LYS A 197 -9.44 -15.80 45.64
N TYR A 198 -10.18 -14.72 45.90
CA TYR A 198 -9.73 -13.63 46.78
C TYR A 198 -10.59 -13.41 48.04
N LYS A 199 -11.65 -14.22 48.26
CA LYS A 199 -12.60 -14.07 49.39
C LYS A 199 -13.23 -12.67 49.48
N LYS A 200 -13.41 -12.00 48.33
CA LYS A 200 -14.14 -10.73 48.26
C LYS A 200 -15.64 -10.98 48.51
N GLY A 201 -16.26 -10.11 49.30
CA GLY A 201 -17.69 -10.21 49.64
C GLY A 201 -18.60 -10.11 48.41
N ILE A 202 -19.82 -10.63 48.54
CA ILE A 202 -20.87 -10.50 47.51
C ILE A 202 -21.48 -9.10 47.62
N PRO A 203 -21.43 -8.25 46.56
CA PRO A 203 -22.01 -6.92 46.61
C PRO A 203 -23.54 -6.90 46.40
N PHE A 204 -24.14 -8.01 45.93
CA PHE A 204 -25.57 -8.10 45.62
C PHE A 204 -26.20 -9.38 46.21
N ASN A 205 -27.31 -9.22 46.94
CA ASN A 205 -28.08 -10.35 47.49
C ASN A 205 -29.23 -10.81 46.58
N ASP A 206 -29.51 -10.09 45.49
CA ASP A 206 -30.68 -10.34 44.64
C ASP A 206 -30.24 -10.53 43.18
N LEU A 207 -30.24 -11.78 42.75
CA LEU A 207 -29.85 -12.25 41.41
C LEU A 207 -31.07 -12.73 40.60
N SER A 208 -32.27 -12.32 40.99
CA SER A 208 -33.54 -12.69 40.33
C SER A 208 -33.55 -12.43 38.81
N ALA A 209 -32.83 -11.42 38.32
CA ALA A 209 -32.65 -11.15 36.89
C ALA A 209 -31.82 -12.22 36.12
N ALA A 210 -30.93 -12.95 36.81
CA ALA A 210 -30.05 -13.96 36.21
C ALA A 210 -30.66 -15.37 36.17
N GLN A 211 -31.82 -15.59 36.81
CA GLN A 211 -32.36 -16.94 37.05
C GLN A 211 -32.89 -17.67 35.79
N ASN A 212 -33.14 -16.96 34.68
CA ASN A 212 -33.89 -17.52 33.56
C ASN A 212 -33.06 -17.92 32.33
N HIS A 213 -31.83 -17.44 32.16
CA HIS A 213 -31.02 -17.69 30.96
C HIS A 213 -29.52 -17.73 31.31
N PHE A 214 -29.01 -18.94 31.59
CA PHE A 214 -27.57 -19.21 31.73
C PHE A 214 -27.07 -19.91 30.46
N PRO A 215 -25.88 -19.60 29.94
CA PRO A 215 -25.33 -20.33 28.80
C PRO A 215 -25.01 -21.78 29.18
N LYS A 216 -24.81 -22.65 28.19
CA LYS A 216 -24.49 -24.05 28.46
C LYS A 216 -23.02 -24.17 28.83
N ILE A 217 -22.74 -24.37 30.11
CA ILE A 217 -21.38 -24.50 30.65
C ILE A 217 -21.11 -25.95 31.00
N THR A 218 -20.00 -26.50 30.54
CA THR A 218 -19.55 -27.87 30.90
C THR A 218 -18.08 -27.92 31.28
N THR A 219 -17.72 -28.79 32.24
CA THR A 219 -16.32 -29.09 32.57
C THR A 219 -15.70 -30.08 31.58
N THR A 220 -14.38 -30.30 31.64
CA THR A 220 -13.68 -31.36 30.88
C THR A 220 -14.26 -32.77 31.12
N GLU A 221 -14.78 -33.03 32.32
CA GLU A 221 -15.45 -34.29 32.68
C GLU A 221 -16.91 -34.38 32.17
N GLY A 222 -17.41 -33.34 31.50
CA GLY A 222 -18.79 -33.27 31.00
C GLY A 222 -19.84 -32.91 32.07
N ILE A 223 -19.42 -32.44 33.25
CA ILE A 223 -20.34 -31.96 34.29
C ILE A 223 -20.99 -30.67 33.81
N ASN A 224 -22.32 -30.62 33.81
CA ASN A 224 -23.09 -29.47 33.37
C ASN A 224 -23.29 -28.46 34.53
N LEU A 225 -22.86 -27.21 34.31
CA LEU A 225 -22.90 -26.08 35.24
C LEU A 225 -23.86 -24.97 34.78
N ASP A 226 -24.97 -25.35 34.12
CA ASP A 226 -26.08 -24.51 33.63
C ASP A 226 -26.86 -23.70 34.70
N THR A 227 -26.41 -23.64 35.96
CA THR A 227 -27.00 -22.75 36.96
C THR A 227 -25.94 -21.96 37.73
N HIS A 228 -26.33 -20.78 38.19
CA HIS A 228 -25.48 -19.88 38.95
C HIS A 228 -24.93 -20.54 40.25
N GLU A 229 -25.75 -21.37 40.91
CA GLU A 229 -25.36 -22.15 42.09
C GLU A 229 -24.28 -23.17 41.75
N LYS A 230 -24.50 -24.01 40.72
CA LYS A 230 -23.52 -25.03 40.28
C LYS A 230 -22.18 -24.41 39.91
N LEU A 231 -22.19 -23.29 39.18
CA LEU A 231 -20.96 -22.58 38.80
C LEU A 231 -20.26 -21.99 40.04
N THR A 232 -21.01 -21.44 40.99
CA THR A 232 -20.47 -20.88 42.24
C THR A 232 -19.84 -21.97 43.10
N ASP A 233 -20.50 -23.11 43.26
CA ASP A 233 -19.99 -24.23 44.04
C ASP A 233 -18.75 -24.84 43.38
N TRP A 234 -18.77 -25.04 42.06
CA TRP A 234 -17.60 -25.50 41.31
C TRP A 234 -16.40 -24.56 41.46
N MET A 235 -16.59 -23.24 41.28
CA MET A 235 -15.50 -22.27 41.42
C MET A 235 -15.00 -22.17 42.87
N ASN A 236 -15.89 -22.27 43.85
CA ASN A 236 -15.48 -22.32 45.25
C ASN A 236 -14.64 -23.57 45.55
N ASN A 237 -15.04 -24.74 45.04
CA ASN A 237 -14.32 -26.00 45.25
C ASN A 237 -12.93 -25.96 44.58
N LEU A 238 -12.81 -25.40 43.38
CA LEU A 238 -11.54 -25.21 42.67
C LEU A 238 -10.46 -24.48 43.50
N TYR A 239 -10.85 -23.57 44.40
CA TYR A 239 -9.94 -22.84 45.28
C TYR A 239 -10.01 -23.28 46.76
N ARG A 240 -10.66 -24.42 47.06
CA ARG A 240 -10.82 -24.96 48.44
C ARG A 240 -10.42 -26.43 48.60
N ASP A 241 -10.68 -27.28 47.61
CA ASP A 241 -10.49 -28.73 47.64
C ASP A 241 -9.38 -29.23 46.70
N ASP A 242 -9.04 -30.52 46.81
CA ASP A 242 -7.89 -31.15 46.14
C ASP A 242 -8.10 -31.48 44.64
N THR A 243 -9.25 -31.11 44.07
CA THR A 243 -9.63 -31.45 42.69
C THR A 243 -9.14 -30.40 41.68
N VAL A 244 -7.92 -30.57 41.19
CA VAL A 244 -7.33 -29.78 40.10
C VAL A 244 -6.97 -30.68 38.91
N GLU A 245 -7.27 -30.22 37.71
CA GLU A 245 -6.92 -30.88 36.45
C GLU A 245 -5.75 -30.16 35.75
N ILE A 246 -5.09 -30.84 34.80
CA ILE A 246 -4.09 -30.20 33.94
C ILE A 246 -4.83 -29.43 32.85
N ILE A 247 -4.77 -28.10 32.91
CA ILE A 247 -5.44 -27.24 31.92
C ILE A 247 -4.55 -26.98 30.69
N SER A 248 -3.23 -26.94 30.88
CA SER A 248 -2.26 -26.58 29.84
C SER A 248 -0.85 -27.11 30.12
N TYR A 249 -0.15 -27.54 29.07
CA TYR A 249 1.26 -27.94 29.04
C TYR A 249 2.07 -26.92 28.22
N ASN A 250 3.19 -26.44 28.77
CA ASN A 250 3.98 -25.34 28.20
C ASN A 250 5.49 -25.64 28.27
N SER A 251 6.29 -24.90 27.49
CA SER A 251 7.75 -25.09 27.40
C SER A 251 8.10 -26.52 27.02
N LEU A 252 7.71 -26.87 25.80
CA LEU A 252 7.65 -28.21 25.26
C LEU A 252 8.94 -28.56 24.50
N ILE A 253 9.63 -29.62 24.92
CA ILE A 253 10.84 -30.11 24.23
C ILE A 253 10.48 -31.31 23.33
N PRO A 254 10.82 -31.32 22.04
CA PRO A 254 10.71 -32.51 21.19
C PRO A 254 11.54 -33.70 21.72
N ILE A 255 10.90 -34.87 21.87
CA ILE A 255 11.56 -36.08 22.38
C ILE A 255 12.68 -36.57 21.45
N SER A 256 12.53 -36.37 20.14
CA SER A 256 13.58 -36.65 19.13
C SER A 256 14.82 -35.79 19.36
N GLN A 257 14.66 -34.48 19.59
CA GLN A 257 15.75 -33.55 19.91
C GLN A 257 16.43 -33.90 21.25
N LEU A 258 15.62 -34.21 22.28
CA LEU A 258 16.13 -34.67 23.58
C LEU A 258 17.04 -35.91 23.42
N LYS A 259 16.70 -36.80 22.47
CA LYS A 259 17.46 -38.00 22.15
C LYS A 259 18.73 -37.72 21.31
N SER A 260 18.66 -36.88 20.28
CA SER A 260 19.83 -36.52 19.45
C SER A 260 20.95 -35.87 20.25
N ASP A 261 20.57 -34.99 21.18
CA ASP A 261 21.53 -34.19 21.94
C ASP A 261 22.17 -35.05 23.04
N THR A 262 21.42 -35.98 23.62
CA THR A 262 21.95 -37.01 24.53
C THR A 262 23.02 -37.87 23.87
N ILE A 263 22.78 -38.32 22.63
CA ILE A 263 23.73 -39.12 21.83
C ILE A 263 25.00 -38.31 21.53
N SER A 264 24.86 -37.02 21.23
CA SER A 264 25.97 -36.14 20.86
C SER A 264 26.91 -35.79 22.02
N TYR A 265 26.41 -35.79 23.27
CA TYR A 265 27.15 -35.36 24.47
C TYR A 265 27.50 -36.50 25.45
N ASN A 266 27.55 -37.77 25.01
CA ASN A 266 27.92 -38.92 25.84
C ASN A 266 27.16 -38.98 27.19
N ASN A 267 25.83 -38.78 27.15
CA ASN A 267 24.92 -38.85 28.30
C ASN A 267 25.12 -37.79 29.42
N LEU A 268 25.83 -36.68 29.16
CA LEU A 268 26.07 -35.60 30.16
C LEU A 268 25.20 -34.34 29.95
N VAL A 269 23.92 -34.51 29.60
CA VAL A 269 22.99 -33.41 29.31
C VAL A 269 22.05 -33.13 30.49
N HIS A 270 22.28 -32.03 31.21
CA HIS A 270 21.25 -31.47 32.09
C HIS A 270 20.20 -30.69 31.27
N ILE A 271 18.92 -30.90 31.59
CA ILE A 271 17.76 -30.31 30.89
C ILE A 271 17.71 -28.77 30.98
N SER A 272 18.48 -28.18 31.90
CA SER A 272 18.63 -26.72 32.01
C SER A 272 19.33 -26.05 30.81
N LYS A 273 19.85 -26.80 29.83
CA LYS A 273 20.54 -26.29 28.63
C LYS A 273 19.68 -26.21 27.36
N PHE A 274 18.44 -26.68 27.36
CA PHE A 274 17.56 -26.58 26.19
C PHE A 274 16.88 -25.21 26.16
N ASP A 275 17.34 -24.33 25.26
CA ASP A 275 16.61 -23.12 24.87
C ASP A 275 15.41 -23.50 23.99
N THR A 276 14.27 -22.87 24.25
CA THR A 276 13.00 -23.15 23.58
C THR A 276 13.02 -22.72 22.12
N THR A 277 12.74 -23.66 21.20
CA THR A 277 12.71 -23.42 19.75
C THR A 277 11.60 -22.46 19.34
N SER A 278 11.92 -21.52 18.46
CA SER A 278 11.06 -20.41 18.07
C SER A 278 9.97 -20.77 17.04
N SER A 279 8.89 -21.44 17.45
CA SER A 279 7.72 -21.68 16.58
C SER A 279 6.35 -21.54 17.27
N LEU A 280 5.90 -20.29 17.38
CA LEU A 280 4.53 -19.76 17.42
C LEU A 280 3.45 -20.27 18.41
N ILE A 281 3.38 -21.53 18.85
CA ILE A 281 2.49 -21.95 19.96
C ILE A 281 3.20 -22.99 20.86
N ASP A 282 3.91 -22.52 21.88
CA ASP A 282 4.55 -23.32 22.96
C ASP A 282 3.53 -23.71 24.07
N GLU A 283 2.27 -23.94 23.69
CA GLU A 283 1.15 -24.30 24.57
C GLU A 283 0.34 -25.45 23.94
N LYS A 284 0.11 -26.52 24.71
CA LYS A 284 -0.76 -27.65 24.32
C LYS A 284 -1.77 -27.90 25.43
N GLN A 285 -3.04 -28.02 25.07
CA GLN A 285 -4.13 -28.13 26.04
C GLN A 285 -4.96 -29.39 25.80
N PRO A 286 -5.31 -30.15 26.87
CA PRO A 286 -6.28 -31.24 26.74
C PRO A 286 -7.61 -30.73 26.17
N GLY A 287 -8.13 -31.44 25.16
CA GLY A 287 -9.41 -31.15 24.51
C GLY A 287 -9.43 -30.02 23.47
N VAL A 288 -8.29 -29.36 23.21
CA VAL A 288 -8.20 -28.20 22.31
C VAL A 288 -7.18 -28.46 21.19
N ALA A 289 -7.68 -28.78 19.99
CA ALA A 289 -6.89 -28.97 18.78
C ALA A 289 -6.61 -27.67 18.04
N ASN A 290 -7.48 -26.67 18.12
CA ASN A 290 -7.19 -25.32 17.65
C ASN A 290 -8.10 -24.32 18.36
N PHE A 291 -7.73 -23.06 18.25
CA PHE A 291 -8.49 -21.90 18.69
C PHE A 291 -8.14 -20.74 17.75
N LYS A 292 -9.09 -19.83 17.53
CA LYS A 292 -8.86 -18.62 16.72
C LYS A 292 -8.06 -17.58 17.49
N GLU A 293 -8.30 -17.46 18.79
CA GLU A 293 -7.76 -16.37 19.62
C GLU A 293 -7.67 -16.73 21.10
N LYS A 294 -6.75 -16.07 21.83
CA LYS A 294 -6.56 -16.18 23.28
C LYS A 294 -6.66 -14.79 23.93
N LEU A 295 -7.59 -14.61 24.86
CA LEU A 295 -7.88 -13.36 25.56
C LEU A 295 -7.78 -13.53 27.09
N THR A 296 -7.67 -12.42 27.81
CA THR A 296 -7.93 -12.39 29.27
C THR A 296 -9.43 -12.31 29.53
N LEU A 297 -9.87 -12.69 30.74
CA LEU A 297 -11.26 -12.53 31.19
C LEU A 297 -11.79 -11.10 30.99
N GLU A 298 -10.97 -10.07 31.25
CA GLU A 298 -11.37 -8.67 31.04
C GLU A 298 -11.56 -8.32 29.55
N ASN A 299 -10.64 -8.75 28.69
CA ASN A 299 -10.71 -8.47 27.26
C ASN A 299 -11.83 -9.26 26.58
N LEU A 300 -12.25 -10.41 27.13
CA LEU A 300 -13.40 -11.15 26.60
C LEU A 300 -14.71 -10.37 26.73
N ALA A 301 -14.95 -9.67 27.85
CA ALA A 301 -16.14 -8.85 28.01
C ALA A 301 -16.19 -7.72 26.95
N LYS A 302 -15.03 -7.12 26.64
CA LYS A 302 -14.87 -6.14 25.56
C LYS A 302 -15.10 -6.78 24.18
N TYR A 303 -14.56 -7.98 23.95
CA TYR A 303 -14.74 -8.76 22.71
C TYR A 303 -16.22 -9.06 22.44
N LEU A 304 -16.94 -9.66 23.40
CA LEU A 304 -18.34 -10.04 23.21
C LEU A 304 -19.22 -8.82 22.96
N LYS A 305 -18.97 -7.73 23.68
CA LYS A 305 -19.61 -6.43 23.45
C LYS A 305 -19.31 -5.89 22.05
N TYR A 306 -18.04 -5.92 21.61
CA TYR A 306 -17.62 -5.51 20.28
C TYR A 306 -18.32 -6.32 19.19
N THR A 307 -18.23 -7.66 19.22
CA THR A 307 -18.80 -8.53 18.18
C THR A 307 -20.30 -8.37 18.02
N ARG A 308 -21.01 -8.07 19.11
CA ARG A 308 -22.44 -7.73 19.03
C ARG A 308 -22.64 -6.39 18.33
N LEU A 309 -21.98 -5.33 18.78
CA LEU A 309 -22.15 -3.99 18.20
C LEU A 309 -21.80 -3.94 16.71
N VAL A 310 -20.82 -4.72 16.25
CA VAL A 310 -20.54 -4.90 14.80
C VAL A 310 -21.68 -5.58 14.07
N LYS A 311 -22.20 -6.71 14.59
CA LYS A 311 -23.33 -7.43 13.97
C LYS A 311 -24.61 -6.59 13.95
N GLU A 312 -24.81 -5.74 14.97
CA GLU A 312 -26.03 -4.93 15.19
C GLU A 312 -26.01 -3.61 14.40
N PHE A 313 -24.85 -2.95 14.30
CA PHE A 313 -24.69 -1.62 13.68
C PHE A 313 -23.78 -1.61 12.45
N GLN A 314 -23.39 -2.78 11.92
CA GLN A 314 -22.55 -2.90 10.72
C GLN A 314 -21.26 -2.06 10.79
N LEU A 315 -20.66 -2.00 11.98
CA LEU A 315 -19.55 -1.10 12.28
C LEU A 315 -18.29 -1.42 11.46
N PHE A 316 -17.62 -0.35 11.03
CA PHE A 316 -16.38 -0.39 10.24
C PHE A 316 -16.50 -1.06 8.86
N GLN A 317 -17.72 -1.18 8.34
CA GLN A 317 -17.94 -1.41 6.92
C GLN A 317 -17.68 -0.13 6.11
N GLY A 318 -17.58 -0.27 4.79
CA GLY A 318 -17.46 0.85 3.87
C GLY A 318 -18.71 1.73 3.89
N LEU A 319 -18.51 3.02 3.65
CA LEU A 319 -19.56 4.02 3.60
C LEU A 319 -19.62 4.65 2.20
N ILE A 320 -20.84 4.82 1.70
CA ILE A 320 -21.15 5.48 0.42
C ILE A 320 -22.22 6.52 0.67
N ILE A 321 -22.07 7.71 0.09
CA ILE A 321 -23.18 8.66 -0.07
C ILE A 321 -23.70 8.48 -1.49
N ASP A 322 -24.97 8.11 -1.62
CA ASP A 322 -25.55 7.78 -2.93
C ASP A 322 -26.03 9.02 -3.71
N GLN A 323 -26.62 8.79 -4.89
CA GLN A 323 -27.14 9.86 -5.76
C GLN A 323 -28.33 10.64 -5.18
N ASN A 324 -28.98 10.14 -4.13
CA ASN A 324 -30.01 10.84 -3.37
C ASN A 324 -29.44 11.57 -2.15
N PHE A 325 -28.12 11.56 -1.98
CA PHE A 325 -27.39 12.05 -0.82
C PHE A 325 -27.66 11.27 0.47
N GLU A 326 -28.07 10.01 0.39
CA GLU A 326 -28.26 9.13 1.55
C GLU A 326 -27.02 8.26 1.82
N LEU A 327 -26.62 8.17 3.08
CA LEU A 327 -25.54 7.31 3.55
C LEU A 327 -25.96 5.84 3.56
N LYS A 328 -25.20 5.01 2.87
CA LYS A 328 -25.33 3.55 2.82
C LYS A 328 -24.08 2.90 3.40
N ILE A 329 -24.33 1.83 4.16
CA ILE A 329 -23.29 0.96 4.68
C ILE A 329 -23.15 -0.23 3.73
N CYS A 330 -21.93 -0.51 3.27
CA CYS A 330 -21.64 -1.56 2.29
C CYS A 330 -21.71 -2.96 2.92
N GLU A 331 -22.43 -3.90 2.28
CA GLU A 331 -22.55 -5.27 2.78
C GLU A 331 -21.22 -6.03 2.77
N GLU A 332 -20.35 -5.77 1.79
CA GLU A 332 -19.04 -6.42 1.66
C GLU A 332 -17.95 -5.74 2.50
N ASN A 333 -17.22 -6.55 3.27
CA ASN A 333 -16.20 -6.08 4.18
C ASN A 333 -14.89 -5.73 3.44
N ALA A 334 -14.64 -4.45 3.25
CA ALA A 334 -13.40 -3.94 2.68
C ALA A 334 -12.17 -4.07 3.61
N ILE A 335 -12.38 -4.21 4.92
CA ILE A 335 -11.32 -4.30 5.93
C ILE A 335 -11.33 -5.62 6.71
N GLU A 336 -10.17 -5.96 7.25
CA GLU A 336 -9.97 -6.92 8.32
C GLU A 336 -9.32 -6.21 9.51
N LEU A 337 -9.82 -6.49 10.73
CA LEU A 337 -9.20 -5.98 11.95
C LEU A 337 -7.98 -6.82 12.35
N ILE A 338 -6.93 -6.11 12.77
CA ILE A 338 -5.72 -6.68 13.39
C ILE A 338 -5.91 -6.74 14.92
N ASN A 339 -6.55 -5.71 15.51
CA ASN A 339 -6.86 -5.61 16.94
C ASN A 339 -8.28 -5.08 17.14
N PHE A 340 -8.88 -5.31 18.31
CA PHE A 340 -10.19 -4.74 18.66
C PHE A 340 -10.17 -3.21 18.75
N PRO A 341 -11.27 -2.54 18.37
CA PRO A 341 -11.45 -1.14 18.68
C PRO A 341 -11.62 -0.95 20.20
N ASN A 342 -11.27 0.24 20.66
CA ASN A 342 -11.51 0.65 22.03
C ASN A 342 -12.98 1.07 22.19
N ILE A 343 -13.72 0.43 23.10
CA ILE A 343 -15.12 0.74 23.41
C ILE A 343 -15.18 1.39 24.78
N ASN A 344 -15.43 2.70 24.80
CA ASN A 344 -15.58 3.48 26.03
C ASN A 344 -17.04 3.82 26.27
N SER A 345 -17.51 3.68 27.51
CA SER A 345 -18.74 4.35 27.97
C SER A 345 -18.57 5.86 27.90
N ASN A 346 -19.57 6.56 27.39
CA ASN A 346 -19.47 7.97 27.04
C ASN A 346 -20.83 8.65 27.25
N ASP A 347 -21.20 8.89 28.51
CA ASP A 347 -22.51 9.45 28.88
C ASP A 347 -22.54 10.99 28.82
N LYS A 348 -22.48 11.55 27.60
CA LYS A 348 -22.68 12.99 27.37
C LYS A 348 -24.08 13.31 26.87
N PHE A 349 -24.59 14.47 27.26
CA PHE A 349 -25.86 14.99 26.78
C PHE A 349 -25.73 16.49 26.51
N TYR A 350 -25.98 16.89 25.26
CA TYR A 350 -25.76 18.26 24.81
C TYR A 350 -26.62 18.62 23.59
N LEU A 351 -26.80 19.93 23.39
CA LEU A 351 -27.34 20.51 22.16
C LEU A 351 -26.17 21.11 21.36
N GLU A 352 -26.11 20.80 20.08
CA GLU A 352 -25.12 21.28 19.13
C GLU A 352 -25.81 22.05 18.03
N ILE A 353 -25.39 23.31 17.82
CA ILE A 353 -25.86 24.17 16.74
C ILE A 353 -24.76 24.21 15.70
N ILE A 354 -25.08 23.86 14.46
CA ILE A 354 -24.13 23.83 13.33
C ILE A 354 -24.70 24.66 12.19
N LYS A 355 -23.93 25.64 11.70
CA LYS A 355 -24.22 26.34 10.44
C LYS A 355 -23.24 25.82 9.37
N PRO A 356 -23.70 25.05 8.37
CA PRO A 356 -22.86 24.66 7.24
C PRO A 356 -22.51 25.88 6.38
N THR A 357 -21.43 25.75 5.61
CA THR A 357 -20.90 26.74 4.67
C THR A 357 -20.88 26.22 3.23
N LEU A 358 -20.98 24.91 3.05
CA LEU A 358 -21.00 24.20 1.77
C LEU A 358 -22.14 23.18 1.74
N ILE A 359 -22.71 22.91 0.56
CA ILE A 359 -23.73 21.85 0.38
C ILE A 359 -23.20 20.48 0.83
N LEU A 360 -21.89 20.21 0.67
CA LEU A 360 -21.30 18.97 1.16
C LEU A 360 -21.39 18.84 2.69
N GLU A 361 -21.24 19.93 3.45
CA GLU A 361 -21.37 19.89 4.91
C GLU A 361 -22.81 19.62 5.33
N GLU A 362 -23.79 20.18 4.62
CA GLU A 362 -25.23 19.92 4.80
C GLU A 362 -25.54 18.42 4.62
N ILE A 363 -25.12 17.83 3.48
CA ILE A 363 -25.25 16.40 3.18
C ILE A 363 -24.60 15.53 4.27
N LEU A 364 -23.40 15.89 4.73
CA LEU A 364 -22.70 15.13 5.76
C LEU A 364 -23.44 15.19 7.10
N ILE A 365 -23.88 16.37 7.53
CA ILE A 365 -24.64 16.58 8.78
C ILE A 365 -25.94 15.76 8.77
N ASP A 366 -26.68 15.77 7.66
CA ASP A 366 -27.95 15.03 7.57
C ASP A 366 -27.78 13.52 7.69
N ASN A 367 -26.59 13.02 7.31
CA ASN A 367 -26.14 11.63 7.44
C ASN A 367 -25.37 11.34 8.75
N ASN A 368 -25.41 12.24 9.73
CA ASN A 368 -24.70 12.15 11.01
C ASN A 368 -23.16 12.07 10.86
N ILE A 369 -22.59 12.60 9.79
CA ILE A 369 -21.13 12.77 9.64
C ILE A 369 -20.78 14.20 10.07
N PHE A 370 -19.89 14.32 11.05
CA PHE A 370 -19.48 15.62 11.57
C PHE A 370 -17.99 15.86 11.32
N LEU A 371 -17.69 16.88 10.51
CA LEU A 371 -16.31 17.28 10.25
C LEU A 371 -15.72 18.01 11.46
N THR A 372 -14.60 17.51 11.96
CA THR A 372 -13.76 18.22 12.93
C THR A 372 -12.54 18.80 12.22
N ASP A 373 -11.87 19.79 12.83
CA ASP A 373 -10.68 20.48 12.28
C ASP A 373 -9.51 19.54 11.88
N ASN A 374 -9.56 18.26 12.27
CA ASN A 374 -8.54 17.25 11.98
C ASN A 374 -8.91 16.27 10.84
N ASN A 375 -10.13 16.33 10.31
CA ASN A 375 -10.56 15.43 9.23
C ASN A 375 -9.95 15.90 7.90
N GLU A 376 -9.52 14.95 7.07
CA GLU A 376 -9.12 15.25 5.69
C GLU A 376 -10.33 15.75 4.89
N ASP A 377 -10.09 16.65 3.93
CA ASP A 377 -11.13 17.18 3.06
C ASP A 377 -11.74 16.05 2.22
N ILE A 378 -12.98 15.66 2.56
CA ILE A 378 -13.70 14.55 1.92
C ILE A 378 -13.91 14.80 0.42
N SER A 379 -14.00 16.06 -0.02
CA SER A 379 -14.09 16.39 -1.45
C SER A 379 -12.84 16.00 -2.24
N SER A 380 -11.71 15.81 -1.57
CA SER A 380 -10.45 15.34 -2.16
C SER A 380 -10.30 13.81 -2.22
N PHE A 381 -11.24 13.06 -1.63
CA PHE A 381 -11.16 11.60 -1.55
C PHE A 381 -11.25 10.97 -2.95
N PRO A 382 -10.32 10.08 -3.33
CA PRO A 382 -10.40 9.37 -4.61
C PRO A 382 -11.72 8.60 -4.75
N PHE A 383 -12.28 8.62 -5.95
CA PHE A 383 -13.52 7.93 -6.34
C PHE A 383 -14.82 8.44 -5.68
N PHE A 384 -14.73 9.30 -4.65
CA PHE A 384 -15.87 10.06 -4.15
C PHE A 384 -16.26 11.17 -5.13
N LYS A 385 -17.55 11.27 -5.46
CA LYS A 385 -18.08 12.24 -6.45
C LYS A 385 -19.36 12.90 -5.96
N VAL A 386 -19.20 14.00 -5.24
CA VAL A 386 -20.26 14.99 -4.98
C VAL A 386 -19.82 16.31 -5.59
N SER A 387 -20.63 16.88 -6.49
CA SER A 387 -20.34 18.17 -7.12
C SER A 387 -20.56 19.31 -6.12
N ALA A 388 -19.48 19.75 -5.48
CA ALA A 388 -19.50 20.75 -4.41
C ALA A 388 -19.48 22.23 -4.90
N ASP A 389 -19.69 22.48 -6.19
CA ASP A 389 -19.49 23.78 -6.84
C ASP A 389 -20.61 24.81 -6.60
N ASP A 390 -21.68 24.46 -5.87
CA ASP A 390 -22.73 25.38 -5.46
C ASP A 390 -22.59 25.75 -3.97
N LEU A 391 -22.65 27.06 -3.69
CA LEU A 391 -22.78 27.60 -2.32
C LEU A 391 -24.05 27.06 -1.67
N SER A 392 -24.02 26.80 -0.35
CA SER A 392 -25.16 26.26 0.41
C SER A 392 -26.47 26.99 0.07
N TYR A 393 -27.49 26.22 -0.30
CA TYR A 393 -28.82 26.79 -0.52
C TYR A 393 -29.39 27.18 0.85
N GLU A 394 -29.73 28.46 1.01
CA GLU A 394 -30.44 29.03 2.15
C GLU A 394 -29.66 29.12 3.49
N ASP A 395 -30.08 30.06 4.34
CA ASP A 395 -29.44 30.43 5.61
C ASP A 395 -29.82 29.45 6.75
N LEU A 396 -29.57 28.15 6.52
CA LEU A 396 -29.99 27.07 7.42
C LEU A 396 -29.04 26.90 8.61
N ALA A 397 -29.63 26.62 9.78
CA ALA A 397 -28.92 26.22 10.99
C ALA A 397 -29.49 24.90 11.53
N TYR A 398 -28.62 23.92 11.75
CA TYR A 398 -28.95 22.61 12.29
C TYR A 398 -28.87 22.64 13.82
N PHE A 399 -29.94 22.19 14.47
CA PHE A 399 -30.03 22.01 15.92
C PHE A 399 -30.08 20.51 16.22
N ILE A 400 -29.02 19.99 16.84
CA ILE A 400 -28.81 18.55 17.02
C ILE A 400 -28.65 18.24 18.51
N VAL A 401 -29.60 17.50 19.06
CA VAL A 401 -29.54 17.00 20.44
C VAL A 401 -28.88 15.63 20.39
N LYS A 402 -27.74 15.47 21.07
CA LYS A 402 -27.00 14.19 21.14
C LYS A 402 -27.01 13.66 22.57
N CYS A 403 -27.47 12.42 22.74
CA CYS A 403 -27.30 11.63 23.95
C CYS A 403 -26.32 10.49 23.66
N GLU A 404 -25.04 10.71 23.92
CA GLU A 404 -23.98 9.74 23.73
C GLU A 404 -24.11 8.60 24.78
N ARG A 405 -23.75 7.38 24.39
CA ARG A 405 -23.66 6.20 25.29
C ARG A 405 -22.33 5.48 25.16
N TYR A 406 -21.86 5.27 23.94
CA TYR A 406 -20.57 4.62 23.66
C TYR A 406 -19.80 5.38 22.60
N LYS A 407 -18.49 5.55 22.80
CA LYS A 407 -17.55 5.91 21.73
C LYS A 407 -16.69 4.69 21.41
N ILE A 408 -16.76 4.26 20.16
CA ILE A 408 -16.03 3.12 19.61
C ILE A 408 -14.96 3.70 18.70
N SER A 409 -13.68 3.45 18.98
CA SER A 409 -12.57 4.04 18.25
C SER A 409 -11.52 3.03 17.82
N LEU A 410 -10.96 3.25 16.64
CA LEU A 410 -10.03 2.37 15.95
C LEU A 410 -8.81 3.20 15.51
N ASN A 411 -7.61 2.61 15.57
CA ASN A 411 -6.42 3.21 14.99
C ASN A 411 -6.22 2.66 13.57
N ARG A 412 -5.64 3.44 12.66
CA ARG A 412 -5.27 3.00 11.31
C ARG A 412 -4.30 1.80 11.35
N ASP A 413 -3.43 1.73 12.36
CA ASP A 413 -2.52 0.58 12.54
C ASP A 413 -3.25 -0.74 12.93
N ASN A 414 -4.53 -0.67 13.31
CA ASN A 414 -5.34 -1.83 13.70
C ASN A 414 -6.19 -2.37 12.53
N ILE A 415 -6.04 -1.84 11.32
CA ILE A 415 -6.77 -2.30 10.13
C ILE A 415 -5.83 -2.66 8.99
N LYS A 416 -6.27 -3.62 8.18
CA LYS A 416 -5.71 -3.94 6.87
C LYS A 416 -6.86 -4.16 5.87
N PRO A 417 -6.65 -3.96 4.56
CA PRO A 417 -7.66 -4.29 3.56
C PRO A 417 -7.90 -5.80 3.54
N SER A 418 -9.15 -6.21 3.32
CA SER A 418 -9.52 -7.62 3.25
C SER A 418 -8.94 -8.28 2.00
N GLU A 419 -8.66 -9.59 2.08
CA GLU A 419 -8.04 -10.28 0.93
C GLU A 419 -8.95 -10.30 -0.32
N LYS A 420 -10.29 -10.25 -0.14
CA LYS A 420 -11.25 -10.00 -1.24
C LYS A 420 -10.98 -8.65 -1.91
N PHE A 421 -10.99 -7.57 -1.12
CA PHE A 421 -10.84 -6.21 -1.62
C PHE A 421 -9.48 -6.00 -2.29
N LYS A 422 -8.40 -6.53 -1.71
CA LYS A 422 -7.06 -6.53 -2.34
C LYS A 422 -7.05 -7.21 -3.71
N GLN A 423 -7.71 -8.36 -3.84
CA GLN A 423 -7.76 -9.13 -5.08
C GLN A 423 -8.59 -8.40 -6.14
N ALA A 424 -9.74 -7.82 -5.78
CA ALA A 424 -10.54 -6.99 -6.67
C ALA A 424 -9.74 -5.79 -7.20
N ILE A 425 -9.07 -5.05 -6.31
CA ILE A 425 -8.19 -3.92 -6.71
C ILE A 425 -7.08 -4.39 -7.66
N LYS A 426 -6.48 -5.56 -7.41
CA LYS A 426 -5.46 -6.14 -8.30
C LYS A 426 -6.03 -6.44 -9.70
N GLU A 427 -7.22 -7.03 -9.79
CA GLU A 427 -7.89 -7.35 -11.06
C GLU A 427 -8.24 -6.08 -11.84
N ALA A 428 -8.77 -5.04 -11.18
CA ALA A 428 -9.01 -3.73 -11.79
C ALA A 428 -7.71 -3.07 -12.28
N LEU A 429 -6.60 -3.23 -11.54
CA LEU A 429 -5.27 -2.78 -11.98
C LEU A 429 -4.74 -3.59 -13.17
N GLU A 430 -5.12 -4.86 -13.37
CA GLU A 430 -4.74 -5.65 -14.55
C GLU A 430 -5.61 -5.34 -15.79
N SER A 431 -6.73 -4.63 -15.62
CA SER A 431 -7.66 -4.26 -16.69
C SER A 431 -7.13 -3.18 -17.66
N MET A 432 -7.66 -3.19 -18.89
CA MET A 432 -7.47 -2.12 -19.88
C MET A 432 -8.30 -0.87 -19.60
N LYS A 433 -9.42 -0.95 -18.85
CA LYS A 433 -10.24 0.20 -18.42
C LYS A 433 -10.18 0.44 -16.89
N PRO A 434 -8.99 0.66 -16.31
CA PRO A 434 -8.79 0.56 -14.86
C PRO A 434 -9.57 1.60 -14.06
N LEU A 435 -9.82 2.79 -14.58
CA LEU A 435 -10.54 3.85 -13.86
C LEU A 435 -12.01 3.46 -13.60
N ILE A 436 -12.65 2.79 -14.56
CA ILE A 436 -14.04 2.31 -14.44
C ILE A 436 -14.10 1.20 -13.39
N TYR A 437 -13.28 0.15 -13.53
CA TYR A 437 -13.28 -0.97 -12.59
C TYR A 437 -12.88 -0.56 -11.16
N LEU A 438 -11.98 0.42 -10.99
CA LEU A 438 -11.70 0.97 -9.67
C LEU A 438 -12.91 1.72 -9.11
N GLN A 439 -13.59 2.55 -9.90
CA GLN A 439 -14.83 3.21 -9.46
C GLN A 439 -15.90 2.18 -9.05
N GLU A 440 -16.14 1.14 -9.87
CA GLU A 440 -17.09 0.06 -9.55
C GLU A 440 -16.76 -0.63 -8.23
N ILE A 441 -15.47 -0.90 -7.95
CA ILE A 441 -15.02 -1.48 -6.68
C ILE A 441 -15.25 -0.53 -5.50
N PHE A 442 -14.96 0.77 -5.64
CA PHE A 442 -15.21 1.74 -4.57
C PHE A 442 -16.72 2.01 -4.38
N ASP A 443 -17.55 1.83 -5.42
CA ASP A 443 -19.01 1.89 -5.36
C ASP A 443 -19.65 0.59 -4.79
N GLU A 444 -18.90 -0.52 -4.72
CA GLU A 444 -19.30 -1.78 -4.06
C GLU A 444 -18.84 -1.82 -2.60
N TYR A 445 -17.55 -1.55 -2.35
CA TYR A 445 -16.87 -1.71 -1.07
C TYR A 445 -16.86 -0.46 -0.18
N GLY A 446 -17.20 0.71 -0.71
CA GLY A 446 -17.27 1.98 0.01
C GLY A 446 -16.22 3.01 -0.40
N HIS A 447 -16.56 4.29 -0.32
CA HIS A 447 -15.65 5.40 -0.63
C HIS A 447 -14.72 5.71 0.55
N PHE A 448 -15.25 5.61 1.77
CA PHE A 448 -14.54 5.90 3.02
C PHE A 448 -14.99 5.00 4.17
N ILE A 449 -14.24 5.01 5.27
CA ILE A 449 -14.58 4.33 6.53
C ILE A 449 -14.47 5.30 7.70
N SER A 450 -15.28 5.10 8.74
CA SER A 450 -15.15 5.81 10.00
C SER A 450 -14.28 5.05 10.98
N LEU A 451 -13.27 5.72 11.54
CA LEU A 451 -12.43 5.18 12.62
C LEU A 451 -12.97 5.52 14.02
N SER A 452 -14.04 6.31 14.11
CA SER A 452 -14.60 6.81 15.37
C SER A 452 -16.11 6.88 15.25
N ILE A 453 -16.82 5.94 15.88
CA ILE A 453 -18.28 5.84 15.80
C ILE A 453 -18.88 6.07 17.19
N ILE A 454 -19.87 6.94 17.28
CA ILE A 454 -20.60 7.21 18.53
C ILE A 454 -21.99 6.58 18.45
N LEU A 455 -22.30 5.73 19.43
CA LEU A 455 -23.62 5.13 19.61
C LEU A 455 -24.38 5.85 20.73
N GLY A 456 -25.68 6.03 20.55
CA GLY A 456 -26.53 6.74 21.50
C GLY A 456 -27.96 6.89 20.99
N LYS A 457 -28.54 8.08 21.20
CA LYS A 457 -29.74 8.58 20.51
C LYS A 457 -29.56 10.04 20.10
N SER A 458 -30.04 10.42 18.92
CA SER A 458 -30.03 11.82 18.47
C SER A 458 -31.39 12.31 17.97
N LEU A 459 -31.58 13.62 18.03
CA LEU A 459 -32.72 14.34 17.45
C LEU A 459 -32.21 15.58 16.69
N LYS A 460 -32.79 15.89 15.53
CA LYS A 460 -32.41 17.05 14.71
C LYS A 460 -33.59 17.95 14.34
N ASN A 461 -33.33 19.24 14.13
CA ASN A 461 -34.24 20.21 13.51
C ASN A 461 -33.42 21.23 12.71
N THR A 462 -33.98 21.73 11.61
CA THR A 462 -33.37 22.73 10.72
C THR A 462 -34.20 24.02 10.75
N ILE A 463 -33.54 25.17 10.97
CA ILE A 463 -34.17 26.48 11.03
C ILE A 463 -33.51 27.44 10.04
N GLU A 464 -34.31 28.11 9.22
CA GLU A 464 -33.89 29.26 8.41
C GLU A 464 -33.61 30.49 9.30
N ASN A 465 -32.34 30.74 9.65
CA ASN A 465 -31.93 31.98 10.33
C ASN A 465 -30.42 32.25 10.19
N SER A 466 -30.09 33.31 9.45
CA SER A 466 -28.73 33.72 9.15
C SER A 466 -27.86 34.11 10.36
N SER A 467 -28.48 34.45 11.49
CA SER A 467 -27.83 35.07 12.66
C SER A 467 -27.20 34.11 13.67
N TYR A 468 -27.41 32.80 13.53
CA TYR A 468 -26.81 31.81 14.43
C TYR A 468 -25.34 31.54 14.11
N ILE A 469 -24.56 31.25 15.16
CA ILE A 469 -23.14 30.87 15.09
C ILE A 469 -23.03 29.46 15.68
N SER A 470 -22.24 28.59 15.02
CA SER A 470 -22.02 27.22 15.47
C SER A 470 -21.55 27.18 16.92
N LYS A 471 -22.25 26.42 17.77
CA LYS A 471 -22.03 26.40 19.23
C LYS A 471 -22.53 25.11 19.85
N ARG A 472 -21.73 24.56 20.77
CA ARG A 472 -22.13 23.49 21.68
C ARG A 472 -22.66 24.05 23.01
N ILE A 473 -23.73 23.46 23.52
CA ILE A 473 -24.35 23.76 24.82
C ILE A 473 -24.44 22.44 25.58
N ASP A 474 -23.53 22.22 26.53
CA ASP A 474 -23.57 21.05 27.40
C ASP A 474 -24.76 21.16 28.37
N LEU A 475 -25.60 20.12 28.42
CA LEU A 475 -26.81 20.10 29.23
C LEU A 475 -26.48 19.48 30.59
N ALA A 476 -26.63 20.26 31.65
CA ALA A 476 -26.17 19.91 32.99
C ALA A 476 -27.00 18.76 33.61
N SER A 477 -26.55 17.53 33.36
CA SER A 477 -27.22 16.27 33.70
C SER A 477 -28.54 16.01 32.96
N LEU A 478 -29.08 14.81 33.17
CA LEU A 478 -30.20 14.21 32.43
C LEU A 478 -31.58 14.85 32.73
N ALA A 479 -31.69 16.18 32.65
CA ALA A 479 -32.90 16.93 32.97
C ALA A 479 -33.62 17.45 31.70
N PHE A 480 -34.77 16.85 31.40
CA PHE A 480 -35.71 17.28 30.34
C PHE A 480 -35.96 18.80 30.33
N GLU A 481 -36.13 19.41 31.51
CA GLU A 481 -36.34 20.86 31.66
C GLU A 481 -35.20 21.72 31.10
N SER A 482 -33.95 21.24 31.14
CA SER A 482 -32.81 21.98 30.58
C SER A 482 -32.84 21.99 29.06
N LEU A 483 -33.17 20.85 28.42
CA LEU A 483 -33.39 20.80 26.97
C LEU A 483 -34.57 21.69 26.58
N LYS A 484 -35.72 21.54 27.25
CA LYS A 484 -36.93 22.32 27.02
C LYS A 484 -36.70 23.83 27.07
N SER A 485 -35.95 24.33 28.07
CA SER A 485 -35.61 25.75 28.15
C SER A 485 -34.79 26.22 26.95
N ASN A 486 -33.76 25.46 26.54
CA ASN A 486 -32.94 25.81 25.39
C ASN A 486 -33.75 25.78 24.08
N LEU A 487 -34.62 24.78 23.87
CA LEU A 487 -35.49 24.72 22.69
C LEU A 487 -36.44 25.93 22.62
N ALA A 488 -36.99 26.37 23.76
CA ALA A 488 -37.82 27.56 23.83
C ALA A 488 -37.06 28.85 23.49
N ASP A 489 -35.81 28.99 23.94
CA ASP A 489 -34.95 30.15 23.61
C ASP A 489 -34.71 30.30 22.09
N PHE A 490 -34.74 29.18 21.34
CA PHE A 490 -34.62 29.14 19.88
C PHE A 490 -35.96 29.01 19.14
N SER A 491 -37.10 29.05 19.84
CA SER A 491 -38.45 28.88 19.27
C SER A 491 -38.69 27.54 18.54
N ILE A 492 -38.00 26.47 18.96
CA ILE A 492 -38.13 25.12 18.38
C ILE A 492 -39.33 24.41 18.99
N THR A 493 -40.29 24.00 18.15
CA THR A 493 -41.56 23.38 18.58
C THR A 493 -41.58 21.85 18.47
N TYR A 494 -40.69 21.26 17.66
CA TYR A 494 -40.55 19.82 17.47
C TYR A 494 -39.10 19.46 17.14
N LEU A 495 -38.72 18.20 17.29
CA LEU A 495 -37.49 17.64 16.75
C LEU A 495 -37.81 16.36 15.94
N LEU A 496 -36.92 15.97 15.05
CA LEU A 496 -37.03 14.75 14.24
C LEU A 496 -36.10 13.65 14.76
N THR A 497 -36.56 12.40 14.79
CA THR A 497 -35.68 11.22 14.93
C THR A 497 -34.86 11.01 13.66
N GLN A 498 -33.85 10.13 13.74
CA GLN A 498 -33.11 9.68 12.55
C GLN A 498 -34.00 9.03 11.48
N LYS A 499 -35.18 8.51 11.87
CA LYS A 499 -36.18 7.91 10.95
C LYS A 499 -37.20 8.92 10.42
N GLY A 500 -37.06 10.20 10.79
CA GLY A 500 -37.99 11.27 10.42
C GLY A 500 -39.26 11.35 11.27
N ASP A 501 -39.36 10.60 12.38
CA ASP A 501 -40.51 10.69 13.27
C ASP A 501 -40.49 12.04 14.02
N ILE A 502 -41.64 12.72 14.05
CA ILE A 502 -41.79 14.01 14.72
C ILE A 502 -41.99 13.78 16.23
N ILE A 503 -41.09 14.35 17.04
CA ILE A 503 -41.19 14.41 18.49
C ILE A 503 -41.48 15.86 18.93
N GLU A 504 -42.72 16.11 19.31
CA GLU A 504 -43.14 17.33 20.00
C GLU A 504 -42.69 17.33 21.47
N GLU A 505 -42.75 18.50 22.11
CA GLU A 505 -42.32 18.73 23.51
C GLU A 505 -42.80 17.66 24.51
N ASN A 506 -44.05 17.19 24.36
CA ASN A 506 -44.65 16.19 25.23
C ASN A 506 -43.98 14.80 25.10
N GLY A 507 -43.59 14.42 23.88
CA GLY A 507 -43.00 13.12 23.55
C GLY A 507 -41.51 13.00 23.90
N LEU A 508 -40.81 14.13 24.06
CA LEU A 508 -39.39 14.15 24.48
C LEU A 508 -39.17 13.40 25.79
N SER A 509 -40.15 13.42 26.72
CA SER A 509 -40.06 12.73 28.00
C SER A 509 -40.06 11.20 27.88
N GLU A 510 -40.77 10.65 26.89
CA GLU A 510 -40.82 9.22 26.58
C GLU A 510 -39.56 8.79 25.82
N TRP A 511 -39.17 9.55 24.79
CA TRP A 511 -37.90 9.36 24.07
C TRP A 511 -36.71 9.28 25.03
N PHE A 512 -36.70 10.18 26.04
CA PHE A 512 -35.63 10.24 27.02
C PHE A 512 -35.46 8.95 27.83
N GLN A 513 -36.57 8.29 28.21
CA GLN A 513 -36.55 7.02 28.93
C GLN A 513 -36.00 5.88 28.07
N ASN A 514 -36.21 5.93 26.75
CA ASN A 514 -35.77 4.90 25.81
C ASN A 514 -34.28 4.99 25.42
N THR A 515 -33.62 6.15 25.62
CA THR A 515 -32.20 6.42 25.27
C THR A 515 -31.13 5.50 25.90
N LYS A 516 -31.51 4.56 26.76
CA LYS A 516 -30.58 3.58 27.37
C LYS A 516 -30.65 2.18 26.76
N ASN A 517 -31.79 1.83 26.16
CA ASN A 517 -32.07 0.46 25.72
C ASN A 517 -32.14 0.33 24.19
N ASP A 518 -32.50 1.42 23.50
CA ASP A 518 -32.54 1.51 22.05
C ASP A 518 -31.39 2.42 21.60
N LEU A 519 -30.41 1.86 20.89
CA LEU A 519 -29.19 2.54 20.43
C LEU A 519 -29.24 2.70 18.92
N GLU A 520 -28.67 3.79 18.42
CA GLU A 520 -28.42 4.05 17.01
C GLU A 520 -27.04 4.69 16.82
N ILE A 521 -26.52 4.70 15.58
CA ILE A 521 -25.30 5.46 15.25
C ILE A 521 -25.69 6.93 15.18
N ILE A 522 -25.16 7.75 16.09
CA ILE A 522 -25.49 9.18 16.17
C ILE A 522 -24.41 10.10 15.61
N GLU A 523 -23.23 9.56 15.35
CA GLU A 523 -22.10 10.28 14.77
C GLU A 523 -21.06 9.33 14.19
N PHE A 524 -20.70 9.57 12.93
CA PHE A 524 -19.50 9.06 12.27
C PHE A 524 -18.45 10.17 12.26
N ASP A 525 -17.29 9.88 12.86
CA ASP A 525 -16.17 10.79 13.09
C ASP A 525 -14.85 10.12 12.61
N ASN A 526 -13.78 10.91 12.47
CA ASN A 526 -12.47 10.48 11.97
C ASN A 526 -12.57 9.60 10.70
N LEU A 527 -13.12 10.18 9.63
CA LEU A 527 -13.26 9.50 8.34
C LEU A 527 -11.92 9.45 7.61
N ILE A 528 -11.60 8.29 7.02
CA ILE A 528 -10.47 8.14 6.09
C ILE A 528 -10.96 7.52 4.78
N PRO A 529 -10.38 7.86 3.62
CA PRO A 529 -10.78 7.25 2.37
C PRO A 529 -10.38 5.77 2.34
N LEU A 530 -11.23 4.92 1.75
CA LEU A 530 -10.93 3.50 1.60
C LEU A 530 -9.74 3.27 0.64
N TYR A 531 -9.40 4.27 -0.17
CA TYR A 531 -8.14 4.34 -0.88
C TYR A 531 -6.93 4.16 0.05
N ASP A 532 -6.98 4.73 1.26
CA ASP A 532 -5.78 4.95 2.06
C ASP A 532 -5.33 3.75 2.90
N ILE A 533 -6.23 2.78 3.10
CA ILE A 533 -5.90 1.48 3.71
C ILE A 533 -5.11 0.56 2.77
N LEU A 534 -5.07 0.87 1.46
CA LEU A 534 -4.37 0.05 0.47
C LEU A 534 -2.85 0.05 0.66
N GLU A 535 -2.21 -1.02 0.20
CA GLU A 535 -0.77 -1.19 0.29
C GLU A 535 -0.05 -0.14 -0.58
N ILE A 536 1.16 0.27 -0.16
CA ILE A 536 1.91 1.39 -0.78
C ILE A 536 2.10 1.21 -2.29
N GLU A 537 2.29 -0.03 -2.76
CA GLU A 537 2.42 -0.33 -4.19
C GLU A 537 1.10 -0.22 -4.96
N GLN A 538 -0.02 -0.59 -4.36
CA GLN A 538 -1.35 -0.44 -4.95
C GLN A 538 -1.68 1.06 -5.09
N LYS A 539 -1.45 1.84 -4.02
CA LYS A 539 -1.67 3.30 -4.03
C LYS A 539 -0.87 4.00 -5.13
N LYS A 540 0.44 3.74 -5.23
CA LYS A 540 1.28 4.26 -6.34
C LYS A 540 0.74 3.93 -7.74
N LYS A 541 0.22 2.73 -7.96
CA LYS A 541 -0.37 2.33 -9.25
C LYS A 541 -1.69 3.04 -9.54
N ILE A 542 -2.52 3.24 -8.51
CA ILE A 542 -3.78 3.98 -8.60
C ILE A 542 -3.52 5.48 -8.83
N ASP A 543 -2.56 6.11 -8.14
CA ASP A 543 -2.18 7.51 -8.36
C ASP A 543 -1.78 7.80 -9.83
N LEU A 544 -1.07 6.85 -10.47
CA LEU A 544 -0.73 6.93 -11.89
C LEU A 544 -1.97 6.85 -12.82
N ILE A 545 -3.02 6.13 -12.41
CA ILE A 545 -4.28 6.00 -13.17
C ILE A 545 -5.18 7.22 -12.96
N LEU A 546 -5.29 7.71 -11.71
CA LEU A 546 -6.04 8.91 -11.36
C LEU A 546 -5.51 10.16 -12.06
N ASN A 547 -4.24 10.16 -12.45
CA ASN A 547 -3.62 11.14 -13.34
C ASN A 547 -3.97 12.59 -12.95
N LYS A 548 -3.80 12.95 -11.65
CA LYS A 548 -4.31 14.21 -11.06
C LYS A 548 -3.85 15.51 -11.74
N GLN A 549 -2.82 15.46 -12.59
CA GLN A 549 -2.34 16.58 -13.41
C GLN A 549 -3.01 16.68 -14.80
N ASN A 550 -3.88 15.72 -15.14
CA ASN A 550 -4.57 15.56 -16.42
C ASN A 550 -3.63 15.48 -17.65
N ASN A 551 -2.45 14.86 -17.47
CA ASN A 551 -1.42 14.76 -18.49
C ASN A 551 -1.74 13.66 -19.53
N PHE A 552 -1.31 13.86 -20.77
CA PHE A 552 -1.37 12.83 -21.81
C PHE A 552 -0.47 11.63 -21.48
N ARG A 553 -0.89 10.43 -21.87
CA ARG A 553 -0.19 9.15 -21.64
C ARG A 553 -0.22 8.26 -22.86
N ILE A 554 0.66 7.25 -22.91
CA ILE A 554 0.52 6.13 -23.86
C ILE A 554 -0.61 5.21 -23.38
N ILE A 555 -1.82 5.41 -23.89
CA ILE A 555 -3.01 4.66 -23.43
C ILE A 555 -3.03 3.23 -23.98
N MET A 556 -2.50 3.00 -25.18
CA MET A 556 -2.46 1.70 -25.85
C MET A 556 -1.28 1.61 -26.81
N THR A 557 -0.79 0.39 -27.06
CA THR A 557 0.25 0.08 -28.04
C THR A 557 -0.10 -1.22 -28.76
N GLY A 558 0.27 -1.35 -30.03
CA GLY A 558 0.04 -2.57 -30.79
C GLY A 558 0.94 -2.71 -32.00
N SER A 559 0.71 -3.78 -32.78
CA SER A 559 1.40 -3.98 -34.06
C SER A 559 0.52 -4.71 -35.06
N VAL A 560 0.61 -4.32 -36.33
CA VAL A 560 -0.15 -4.92 -37.44
C VAL A 560 0.83 -5.36 -38.52
N ASN A 561 0.76 -6.64 -38.90
CA ASN A 561 1.55 -7.16 -40.01
C ASN A 561 0.98 -6.67 -41.34
N LEU A 562 1.85 -6.25 -42.25
CA LEU A 562 1.48 -5.80 -43.59
C LEU A 562 1.32 -6.98 -44.55
N LYS A 563 0.50 -6.80 -45.57
CA LYS A 563 0.22 -7.77 -46.65
C LYS A 563 0.54 -7.16 -48.00
N ASP A 564 0.72 -7.99 -49.02
CA ASP A 564 1.00 -7.52 -50.40
C ASP A 564 -0.10 -6.62 -51.00
N SER A 565 -1.34 -6.70 -50.50
CA SER A 565 -2.43 -5.76 -50.82
C SER A 565 -2.12 -4.31 -50.42
N ASP A 566 -1.31 -4.12 -49.38
CA ASP A 566 -1.23 -2.87 -48.64
C ASP A 566 -0.20 -1.89 -49.24
N ASN A 567 0.33 -2.20 -50.44
CA ASN A 567 1.41 -1.50 -51.13
C ASN A 567 1.26 0.03 -51.22
N THR A 568 0.01 0.52 -51.36
CA THR A 568 -0.35 1.95 -51.36
C THR A 568 -1.76 2.21 -50.80
N GLU A 569 -2.33 1.28 -50.05
CA GLU A 569 -3.74 1.35 -49.61
C GLU A 569 -3.90 1.87 -48.18
N LEU A 570 -5.10 2.40 -47.89
CA LEU A 570 -5.49 2.87 -46.56
C LEU A 570 -5.76 1.65 -45.66
N ILE A 571 -4.87 1.41 -44.70
CA ILE A 571 -4.95 0.25 -43.80
C ILE A 571 -5.83 0.62 -42.60
N THR A 572 -6.98 -0.02 -42.47
CA THR A 572 -7.82 0.10 -41.27
C THR A 572 -7.29 -0.80 -40.15
N ILE A 573 -6.99 -0.21 -39.00
CA ILE A 573 -6.49 -0.89 -37.80
C ILE A 573 -7.56 -0.80 -36.71
N SER A 574 -8.19 -1.93 -36.39
CA SER A 574 -9.11 -2.05 -35.25
C SER A 574 -8.36 -2.12 -33.92
N ILE A 575 -8.98 -1.61 -32.86
CA ILE A 575 -8.49 -1.61 -31.49
C ILE A 575 -9.50 -2.27 -30.54
N GLU A 576 -8.99 -2.92 -29.49
CA GLU A 576 -9.80 -3.53 -28.45
C GLU A 576 -9.13 -3.30 -27.07
N PRO A 577 -9.87 -2.84 -26.03
CA PRO A 577 -11.27 -2.42 -26.06
C PRO A 577 -11.47 -1.10 -26.83
N SER A 578 -12.71 -0.79 -27.20
CA SER A 578 -13.07 0.52 -27.76
C SER A 578 -12.96 1.64 -26.73
N LEU A 579 -12.60 2.82 -27.23
CA LEU A 579 -12.45 4.06 -26.48
C LEU A 579 -13.81 4.75 -26.30
N ASP A 580 -13.88 5.66 -25.33
CA ASP A 580 -15.13 6.39 -25.04
C ASP A 580 -15.35 7.58 -26.00
N ASN A 581 -14.28 8.09 -26.60
CA ASN A 581 -14.31 9.12 -27.65
C ASN A 581 -13.07 9.03 -28.57
N ASN A 582 -12.93 9.94 -29.55
CA ASN A 582 -11.83 9.95 -30.51
C ASN A 582 -10.77 11.06 -30.30
N ASN A 583 -10.67 11.63 -29.09
CA ASN A 583 -9.65 12.62 -28.71
C ASN A 583 -8.30 11.96 -28.38
N TYR A 584 -7.71 11.29 -29.38
CA TYR A 584 -6.40 10.66 -29.30
C TYR A 584 -5.58 10.91 -30.57
N GLU A 585 -4.27 10.70 -30.50
CA GLU A 585 -3.38 10.67 -31.66
C GLU A 585 -2.60 9.36 -31.69
N VAL A 586 -2.29 8.87 -32.89
CA VAL A 586 -1.47 7.67 -33.07
C VAL A 586 -0.13 8.03 -33.68
N PHE A 587 0.92 7.44 -33.12
CA PHE A 587 2.30 7.53 -33.56
C PHE A 587 2.83 6.12 -33.81
N GLY A 588 3.85 5.98 -34.65
CA GLY A 588 4.35 4.65 -35.00
C GLY A 588 5.45 4.66 -36.04
N SER A 589 5.86 3.47 -36.46
CA SER A 589 6.89 3.28 -37.47
C SER A 589 6.70 1.92 -38.16
N ILE A 590 7.24 1.80 -39.37
CA ILE A 590 7.32 0.51 -40.06
C ILE A 590 8.64 -0.14 -39.67
N VAL A 591 8.56 -1.39 -39.22
CA VAL A 591 9.73 -2.20 -38.84
C VAL A 591 9.65 -3.56 -39.52
N LEU A 592 10.80 -4.18 -39.74
CA LEU A 592 10.86 -5.58 -40.17
C LEU A 592 10.43 -6.51 -39.02
N LYS A 593 10.05 -7.75 -39.33
CA LYS A 593 9.68 -8.79 -38.34
C LYS A 593 10.78 -9.09 -37.29
N ASN A 594 12.03 -8.76 -37.59
CA ASN A 594 13.19 -8.84 -36.68
C ASN A 594 13.37 -7.58 -35.79
N ASN A 595 12.45 -6.61 -35.86
CA ASN A 595 12.46 -5.30 -35.19
C ASN A 595 13.48 -4.26 -35.69
N SER A 596 14.21 -4.49 -36.79
CA SER A 596 15.03 -3.42 -37.36
C SER A 596 14.13 -2.35 -38.02
N LYS A 597 14.38 -1.09 -37.68
CA LYS A 597 13.70 0.08 -38.26
C LYS A 597 14.09 0.22 -39.74
N LEU A 598 13.12 0.63 -40.56
CA LEU A 598 13.33 0.85 -41.99
C LEU A 598 13.59 2.34 -42.27
N GLU A 599 14.78 2.64 -42.77
CA GLU A 599 15.14 3.97 -43.27
C GLU A 599 14.30 4.33 -44.52
N ASP A 600 14.03 5.62 -44.70
CA ASP A 600 13.20 6.20 -45.77
C ASP A 600 11.76 5.66 -45.90
N THR A 601 11.21 5.05 -44.85
CA THR A 601 9.79 4.64 -44.79
C THR A 601 9.00 5.47 -43.80
N PHE A 602 7.81 5.91 -44.23
CA PHE A 602 6.89 6.72 -43.44
C PHE A 602 5.52 6.05 -43.33
N VAL A 603 4.90 6.19 -42.16
CA VAL A 603 3.50 5.85 -41.90
C VAL A 603 2.82 7.08 -41.35
N THR A 604 1.68 7.46 -41.94
CA THR A 604 0.81 8.51 -41.42
C THR A 604 -0.46 7.88 -40.88
N PHE A 605 -0.91 8.33 -39.72
CA PHE A 605 -2.15 7.86 -39.09
C PHE A 605 -3.25 8.90 -39.26
N GLY A 606 -4.51 8.48 -39.26
CA GLY A 606 -5.66 9.38 -39.39
C GLY A 606 -6.99 8.67 -39.25
N SER A 607 -8.09 9.35 -39.59
CA SER A 607 -9.46 8.82 -39.52
C SER A 607 -9.78 8.14 -38.17
N TYR A 608 -9.66 8.90 -37.08
CA TYR A 608 -9.84 8.37 -35.72
C TYR A 608 -11.32 8.13 -35.38
N GLU A 609 -11.67 6.87 -35.16
CA GLU A 609 -12.95 6.41 -34.62
C GLU A 609 -12.72 5.73 -33.25
N ILE A 610 -13.80 5.37 -32.54
CA ILE A 610 -13.71 4.80 -31.18
C ILE A 610 -13.18 3.36 -31.14
N ASP A 611 -13.26 2.62 -32.25
CA ASP A 611 -12.95 1.19 -32.37
C ASP A 611 -11.84 0.90 -33.40
N LYS A 612 -11.37 1.92 -34.12
CA LYS A 612 -10.36 1.81 -35.19
C LYS A 612 -9.77 3.16 -35.58
N PHE A 613 -8.63 3.11 -36.25
CA PHE A 613 -8.03 4.23 -36.97
C PHE A 613 -7.48 3.76 -38.32
N SER A 614 -7.09 4.69 -39.19
CA SER A 614 -6.44 4.37 -40.46
C SER A 614 -4.93 4.68 -40.43
N ALA A 615 -4.16 3.90 -41.20
CA ALA A 615 -2.75 4.11 -41.43
C ALA A 615 -2.46 4.08 -42.95
N THR A 616 -1.72 5.05 -43.44
CA THR A 616 -1.24 5.08 -44.84
C THR A 616 0.27 4.87 -44.84
N THR A 617 0.77 3.96 -45.68
CA THR A 617 2.21 3.66 -45.77
C THR A 617 2.78 4.10 -47.13
N ASN A 618 4.06 4.45 -47.16
CA ASN A 618 4.79 4.71 -48.41
C ASN A 618 6.08 3.89 -48.47
N ILE A 619 5.93 2.58 -48.72
CA ILE A 619 7.04 1.62 -48.76
C ILE A 619 7.70 1.57 -50.17
N SER A 620 7.03 2.16 -51.17
CA SER A 620 7.31 2.03 -52.61
C SER A 620 8.72 2.41 -53.10
N LYS A 621 9.53 3.09 -52.29
CA LYS A 621 10.91 3.51 -52.65
C LYS A 621 11.96 2.39 -52.45
N ASN A 622 11.74 1.40 -51.57
CA ASN A 622 12.75 0.39 -51.18
C ASN A 622 12.63 -0.95 -51.95
N LYS A 623 13.35 -1.08 -53.08
CA LYS A 623 13.25 -2.23 -54.02
C LYS A 623 13.71 -3.61 -53.52
N ASN A 624 14.27 -3.72 -52.32
CA ASN A 624 14.93 -4.94 -51.83
C ASN A 624 14.20 -5.64 -50.68
N ILE A 625 12.99 -5.20 -50.31
CA ILE A 625 12.31 -5.63 -49.08
C ILE A 625 10.87 -6.05 -49.39
N SER A 626 10.46 -7.23 -48.92
CA SER A 626 9.08 -7.71 -49.07
C SER A 626 8.16 -7.06 -48.05
N ILE A 627 6.97 -6.61 -48.47
CA ILE A 627 5.99 -6.00 -47.57
C ILE A 627 5.47 -7.01 -46.55
N GLU A 628 5.35 -8.29 -46.92
CA GLU A 628 4.99 -9.35 -45.98
C GLU A 628 5.99 -9.53 -44.83
N GLU A 629 7.23 -9.03 -44.95
CA GLU A 629 8.24 -9.04 -43.88
C GLU A 629 8.17 -7.82 -42.96
N CYS A 630 7.30 -6.85 -43.29
CA CYS A 630 7.12 -5.61 -42.55
C CYS A 630 5.90 -5.64 -41.63
N ARG A 631 5.95 -4.85 -40.56
CA ARG A 631 4.82 -4.58 -39.66
C ARG A 631 4.83 -3.13 -39.21
N ILE A 632 3.65 -2.55 -39.06
CA ILE A 632 3.49 -1.27 -38.36
C ILE A 632 3.52 -1.58 -36.87
N ILE A 633 4.41 -0.92 -36.12
CA ILE A 633 4.30 -0.77 -34.67
C ILE A 633 3.70 0.60 -34.38
N TRP A 634 2.77 0.66 -33.42
CA TRP A 634 2.05 1.89 -33.10
C TRP A 634 1.84 2.06 -31.60
N MET A 635 1.78 3.32 -31.18
CA MET A 635 1.47 3.79 -29.84
C MET A 635 0.41 4.89 -29.93
N MET A 636 -0.53 4.87 -29.00
CA MET A 636 -1.67 5.79 -28.96
C MET A 636 -1.51 6.71 -27.77
N ILE A 637 -1.57 8.02 -28.02
CA ILE A 637 -1.44 9.08 -27.01
C ILE A 637 -2.81 9.71 -26.78
N GLY A 638 -3.23 9.81 -25.53
CA GLY A 638 -4.50 10.40 -25.14
C GLY A 638 -4.57 10.69 -23.65
N ASN A 639 -5.67 11.28 -23.20
CA ASN A 639 -5.93 11.48 -21.77
C ASN A 639 -6.69 10.27 -21.18
N PRO A 640 -6.12 9.51 -20.23
CA PRO A 640 -6.81 8.39 -19.60
C PRO A 640 -8.16 8.74 -18.97
N SER A 641 -8.30 9.95 -18.43
CA SER A 641 -9.52 10.43 -17.76
C SER A 641 -10.68 10.69 -18.73
N GLU A 642 -10.40 10.91 -20.01
CA GLU A 642 -11.40 11.15 -21.06
C GLU A 642 -11.75 9.88 -21.85
N LEU A 643 -10.79 8.94 -21.95
CA LEU A 643 -10.88 7.77 -22.83
C LEU A 643 -11.14 6.46 -22.07
N SER A 644 -11.07 6.50 -20.73
CA SER A 644 -11.14 5.39 -19.76
C SER A 644 -10.13 4.25 -19.93
N VAL A 645 -9.45 4.16 -21.07
CA VAL A 645 -8.47 3.12 -21.40
C VAL A 645 -7.07 3.55 -20.98
N LEU A 646 -6.37 2.66 -20.27
CA LEU A 646 -4.96 2.82 -19.92
C LEU A 646 -4.28 1.46 -19.70
N CYS A 647 -3.60 0.97 -20.74
CA CYS A 647 -2.95 -0.34 -20.77
C CYS A 647 -1.95 -0.52 -19.61
N PRO A 648 -2.02 -1.63 -18.82
CA PRO A 648 -1.15 -1.86 -17.67
C PRO A 648 0.35 -1.71 -17.95
N LYS A 649 0.80 -2.12 -19.15
CA LYS A 649 2.23 -2.11 -19.54
C LYS A 649 2.80 -0.72 -19.79
N ASN A 650 1.94 0.30 -19.95
CA ASN A 650 2.34 1.61 -20.44
C ASN A 650 2.26 2.71 -19.35
N ARG A 651 1.73 2.40 -18.16
CA ARG A 651 1.37 3.38 -17.12
C ARG A 651 2.54 4.17 -16.52
N GLU A 652 3.69 3.53 -16.44
CA GLU A 652 4.90 4.14 -15.89
C GLU A 652 5.62 5.03 -16.93
N ILE A 653 5.25 4.95 -18.20
CA ILE A 653 5.83 5.76 -19.27
C ILE A 653 5.30 7.19 -19.15
N GLN A 654 6.23 8.14 -19.08
CA GLN A 654 5.93 9.57 -19.12
C GLN A 654 5.93 10.05 -20.58
N VAL A 655 5.00 10.93 -20.91
CA VAL A 655 4.85 11.51 -22.26
C VAL A 655 4.71 13.02 -22.11
N ASP A 656 5.51 13.77 -22.86
CA ASP A 656 5.29 15.19 -23.12
C ASP A 656 4.63 15.30 -24.50
N TYR A 657 3.41 15.81 -24.55
CA TYR A 657 2.62 15.88 -25.79
C TYR A 657 2.28 17.34 -26.10
N VAL A 658 2.71 17.79 -27.28
CA VAL A 658 2.52 19.16 -27.76
C VAL A 658 1.70 19.11 -29.05
N LYS A 659 0.50 19.70 -29.03
CA LYS A 659 -0.37 19.85 -30.20
C LYS A 659 -0.40 21.31 -30.64
N GLU A 660 0.44 21.65 -31.62
CA GLU A 660 0.54 23.01 -32.19
C GLU A 660 0.18 23.00 -33.68
N SER A 661 -0.58 24.00 -34.13
CA SER A 661 -0.83 24.24 -35.55
C SER A 661 0.16 25.28 -36.07
N ILE A 662 1.05 24.86 -36.97
CA ILE A 662 2.10 25.71 -37.54
C ILE A 662 1.70 26.11 -38.97
N THR A 663 1.35 27.38 -39.16
CA THR A 663 1.12 27.93 -40.50
C THR A 663 2.46 28.10 -41.22
N LEU A 664 2.75 27.22 -42.16
CA LEU A 664 3.94 27.30 -43.00
C LEU A 664 3.91 28.60 -43.85
N GLN A 665 4.97 29.40 -43.75
CA GLN A 665 5.20 30.58 -44.58
C GLN A 665 6.42 30.36 -45.48
N CYS A 666 6.32 30.76 -46.75
CA CYS A 666 7.38 30.54 -47.75
C CYS A 666 8.74 31.17 -47.40
N ASN A 667 8.75 32.18 -46.52
CA ASN A 667 9.97 32.84 -46.06
C ASN A 667 10.62 32.09 -44.87
N ASN A 668 10.06 30.95 -44.46
CA ASN A 668 10.36 30.28 -43.19
C ASN A 668 10.51 28.75 -43.37
N SER A 669 11.74 28.22 -43.35
CA SER A 669 11.97 26.76 -43.43
C SER A 669 11.99 25.99 -42.10
N SER A 670 12.39 26.64 -40.99
CA SER A 670 12.53 25.99 -39.68
C SER A 670 11.55 26.57 -38.68
N TYR A 671 10.95 25.68 -37.89
CA TYR A 671 9.93 26.02 -36.90
C TYR A 671 10.34 25.36 -35.58
N SER A 672 10.49 26.17 -34.54
CA SER A 672 10.86 25.72 -33.21
C SER A 672 9.60 25.36 -32.42
N ILE A 673 9.45 24.09 -32.08
CA ILE A 673 8.44 23.63 -31.11
C ILE A 673 9.04 23.78 -29.71
N LYS A 674 8.28 24.33 -28.76
CA LYS A 674 8.74 24.50 -27.38
C LYS A 674 8.26 23.31 -26.53
N THR A 675 9.19 22.53 -25.99
CA THR A 675 8.91 21.45 -25.04
C THR A 675 8.57 22.00 -23.65
N SER A 676 7.86 21.21 -22.82
CA SER A 676 7.52 21.62 -21.45
C SER A 676 8.74 21.64 -20.50
N HIS A 677 9.80 20.89 -20.86
CA HIS A 677 11.01 20.70 -20.09
C HIS A 677 12.25 20.60 -21.01
N LYS A 678 13.46 20.62 -20.43
CA LYS A 678 14.71 20.51 -21.19
C LYS A 678 14.98 19.05 -21.57
N LEU A 679 15.06 18.77 -22.87
CA LEU A 679 15.43 17.46 -23.41
C LEU A 679 16.90 17.10 -23.08
N SER A 680 17.17 15.81 -22.89
CA SER A 680 18.52 15.26 -22.75
C SER A 680 18.73 14.04 -23.66
N GLN A 681 19.96 13.52 -23.70
CA GLN A 681 20.22 12.23 -24.35
C GLN A 681 19.39 11.12 -23.69
N GLY A 682 18.78 10.24 -24.50
CA GLY A 682 17.91 9.16 -24.05
C GLY A 682 16.39 9.42 -24.21
N TYR A 683 15.97 10.59 -24.68
CA TYR A 683 14.58 10.87 -25.05
C TYR A 683 14.29 10.41 -26.48
N ASP A 684 13.21 9.64 -26.68
CA ASP A 684 12.66 9.33 -28.00
C ASP A 684 11.69 10.43 -28.46
N ILE A 685 11.90 10.96 -29.66
CA ILE A 685 11.06 12.02 -30.25
C ILE A 685 10.31 11.44 -31.45
N SER A 686 8.99 11.59 -31.45
CA SER A 686 8.11 11.23 -32.58
C SER A 686 7.34 12.46 -33.05
N LEU A 687 7.31 12.70 -34.36
CA LEU A 687 6.47 13.73 -34.99
C LEU A 687 5.43 13.08 -35.90
N ASN A 688 4.21 13.58 -35.84
CA ASN A 688 3.15 13.33 -36.81
C ASN A 688 2.72 14.69 -37.40
N TYR A 689 2.48 14.77 -38.71
CA TYR A 689 2.10 16.00 -39.39
C TYR A 689 1.00 15.75 -40.42
N PHE A 690 0.01 16.64 -40.45
CA PHE A 690 -1.11 16.57 -41.39
C PHE A 690 -1.04 17.76 -42.36
N ASN A 691 -0.84 17.47 -43.65
CA ASN A 691 -0.93 18.51 -44.68
C ASN A 691 -2.33 18.48 -45.33
N TYR A 692 -3.10 19.56 -45.15
CA TYR A 692 -4.42 19.71 -45.76
C TYR A 692 -4.38 20.11 -47.24
N VAL A 693 -3.24 20.56 -47.79
CA VAL A 693 -3.17 21.13 -49.14
C VAL A 693 -1.88 20.74 -49.89
N GLN A 694 -2.06 20.09 -51.05
CA GLN A 694 -1.09 19.70 -52.09
C GLN A 694 -0.18 18.47 -51.82
N PRO A 695 -0.03 17.54 -52.77
CA PRO A 695 0.76 16.29 -52.59
C PRO A 695 2.29 16.44 -52.68
N ASN A 696 2.81 17.65 -52.92
CA ASN A 696 4.19 17.85 -53.40
C ASN A 696 5.11 18.54 -52.37
N VAL A 697 4.77 18.50 -51.08
CA VAL A 697 5.58 19.05 -49.99
C VAL A 697 6.13 17.89 -49.14
N GLU A 698 7.36 17.44 -49.45
CA GLU A 698 8.12 16.56 -48.55
C GLU A 698 8.64 17.40 -47.37
N VAL A 699 8.17 17.12 -46.15
CA VAL A 699 8.60 17.81 -44.92
C VAL A 699 9.69 16.99 -44.24
N ALA A 700 10.94 17.44 -44.32
CA ALA A 700 12.05 16.86 -43.57
C ALA A 700 12.06 17.40 -42.13
N VAL A 701 12.23 16.51 -41.13
CA VAL A 701 12.14 16.87 -39.70
C VAL A 701 13.52 16.87 -39.01
N CYS A 702 13.94 18.07 -38.66
CA CYS A 702 14.96 18.59 -37.72
C CYS A 702 16.05 17.68 -37.08
N THR A 703 17.28 18.22 -37.09
CA THR A 703 18.32 18.03 -36.08
C THR A 703 18.05 18.81 -34.77
N LEU A 704 18.59 18.33 -33.65
CA LEU A 704 18.59 19.02 -32.34
C LEU A 704 19.56 20.22 -32.36
N HIS A 705 19.11 21.37 -31.88
CA HIS A 705 19.95 22.52 -31.57
C HIS A 705 19.76 22.98 -30.13
N SER A 706 20.86 23.09 -29.39
CA SER A 706 20.94 23.86 -28.15
C SER A 706 21.65 25.19 -28.41
N ASP A 707 20.94 26.28 -28.11
CA ASP A 707 21.37 27.68 -28.09
C ASP A 707 21.56 28.41 -29.45
N LEU A 708 21.49 29.75 -29.37
CA LEU A 708 20.93 30.66 -30.39
C LEU A 708 21.74 30.80 -31.71
N GLY A 709 21.03 30.86 -32.86
CA GLY A 709 21.48 31.63 -34.04
C GLY A 709 21.08 31.14 -35.44
N ASN A 710 19.94 31.60 -35.97
CA ASN A 710 19.57 31.68 -37.41
C ASN A 710 19.54 30.40 -38.30
N SER A 711 18.32 29.97 -38.66
CA SER A 711 17.79 29.79 -40.05
C SER A 711 18.68 29.75 -41.33
N LYS A 712 18.35 29.05 -42.44
CA LYS A 712 17.19 28.18 -42.89
C LYS A 712 17.56 27.39 -44.22
N ILE A 713 16.65 26.53 -44.72
CA ILE A 713 16.71 25.55 -45.87
C ILE A 713 15.66 25.90 -46.96
N ASP A 714 15.76 25.46 -48.23
CA ASP A 714 14.58 25.01 -49.03
C ASP A 714 14.93 24.20 -50.32
N ILE A 715 13.98 23.40 -50.84
CA ILE A 715 14.14 22.49 -52.01
C ILE A 715 12.97 22.64 -53.00
N ASN A 716 13.19 23.30 -54.15
CA ASN A 716 12.57 22.96 -55.45
C ASN A 716 13.17 23.77 -56.63
N GLY A 717 14.49 23.70 -56.82
CA GLY A 717 15.11 24.01 -58.12
C GLY A 717 15.70 25.41 -58.38
N LYS A 718 15.95 26.24 -57.34
CA LYS A 718 16.88 27.42 -57.30
C LYS A 718 16.69 28.17 -55.95
N GLY A 719 17.66 28.40 -55.05
CA GLY A 719 19.01 27.83 -54.86
C GLY A 719 19.85 28.60 -53.79
N TYR A 720 20.67 27.87 -53.01
CA TYR A 720 21.79 28.31 -52.13
C TYR A 720 21.45 29.19 -50.90
N THR A 721 22.20 29.20 -49.77
CA THR A 721 23.60 28.80 -49.46
C THR A 721 23.74 27.74 -48.36
N MET A 722 24.91 27.09 -48.26
CA MET A 722 25.17 25.94 -47.39
C MET A 722 26.43 26.15 -46.53
N GLY A 723 26.22 26.41 -45.23
CA GLY A 723 27.25 26.47 -44.20
C GLY A 723 27.08 25.34 -43.17
N TYR A 724 28.06 24.44 -43.06
CA TYR A 724 28.12 23.45 -41.98
C TYR A 724 28.82 24.10 -40.77
N ASN A 725 28.37 23.87 -39.54
CA ASN A 725 29.07 24.38 -38.35
C ASN A 725 29.12 23.34 -37.21
N LEU A 726 30.28 22.73 -37.03
CA LEU A 726 30.61 21.96 -35.81
C LEU A 726 31.46 22.84 -34.90
N THR A 727 30.88 23.41 -33.84
CA THR A 727 31.65 24.08 -32.78
C THR A 727 31.31 23.54 -31.39
N GLU A 728 32.37 23.19 -30.65
CA GLU A 728 32.47 22.92 -29.21
C GLU A 728 32.30 21.48 -28.68
N ASN A 729 33.43 20.95 -28.18
CA ASN A 729 33.56 20.00 -27.05
C ASN A 729 33.09 18.54 -27.18
N ASN A 730 33.27 17.92 -28.35
CA ASN A 730 33.34 16.45 -28.44
C ASN A 730 34.69 15.94 -27.88
N TYR A 731 34.74 15.57 -26.60
CA TYR A 731 35.84 14.78 -26.00
C TYR A 731 35.74 13.29 -26.41
N ILE A 732 35.77 13.03 -27.71
CA ILE A 732 35.73 11.69 -28.30
C ILE A 732 37.04 11.49 -29.06
N GLU A 733 37.79 10.44 -28.74
CA GLU A 733 39.00 10.07 -29.48
C GLU A 733 38.61 9.55 -30.87
N GLU A 734 39.11 10.23 -31.91
CA GLU A 734 38.86 9.99 -33.35
C GLU A 734 37.37 10.00 -33.81
N PHE A 735 36.90 11.19 -34.23
CA PHE A 735 35.66 11.36 -34.99
C PHE A 735 35.97 11.51 -36.49
N HIS A 736 35.49 10.56 -37.31
CA HIS A 736 35.65 10.58 -38.77
C HIS A 736 34.40 11.18 -39.45
N LEU A 737 34.54 12.35 -40.06
CA LEU A 737 33.48 13.03 -40.79
C LEU A 737 33.57 12.72 -42.29
N ASP A 738 32.53 12.14 -42.87
CA ASP A 738 32.42 11.93 -44.33
C ASP A 738 31.65 13.09 -44.98
N LEU A 739 32.30 13.80 -45.89
CA LEU A 739 31.74 14.94 -46.63
C LEU A 739 31.49 14.62 -48.12
N SER A 740 31.60 13.36 -48.53
CA SER A 740 31.63 12.96 -49.94
C SER A 740 30.37 13.32 -50.74
N GLU A 741 29.19 13.22 -50.12
CA GLU A 741 27.90 13.54 -50.73
C GLU A 741 27.59 15.05 -50.77
N PHE A 742 28.31 15.87 -49.99
CA PHE A 742 28.08 17.33 -49.88
C PHE A 742 28.75 18.11 -51.03
N VAL A 743 28.61 17.64 -52.27
CA VAL A 743 29.31 18.17 -53.47
C VAL A 743 29.05 19.66 -53.77
N ASN A 744 27.95 20.21 -53.25
CA ASN A 744 27.53 21.61 -53.40
C ASN A 744 27.81 22.48 -52.16
N LEU A 745 28.60 21.99 -51.19
CA LEU A 745 28.99 22.73 -49.99
C LEU A 745 29.80 23.99 -50.36
N GLU A 746 29.35 25.16 -49.89
CA GLU A 746 29.98 26.45 -50.15
C GLU A 746 30.69 27.01 -48.91
N GLU A 747 30.27 26.67 -47.70
CA GLU A 747 30.92 27.10 -46.45
C GLU A 747 31.03 25.92 -45.47
N PHE A 748 32.21 25.75 -44.84
CA PHE A 748 32.47 24.65 -43.91
C PHE A 748 33.19 25.14 -42.65
N ILE A 749 32.45 25.27 -41.56
CA ILE A 749 32.95 25.57 -40.22
C ILE A 749 32.99 24.28 -39.40
N CYS A 750 34.14 24.01 -38.79
CA CYS A 750 34.38 22.85 -37.92
C CYS A 750 35.37 23.19 -36.79
N SER A 751 35.45 24.46 -36.41
CA SER A 751 36.43 24.94 -35.44
C SER A 751 36.18 24.42 -34.02
N ARG A 752 37.23 24.37 -33.19
CA ARG A 752 37.19 23.86 -31.80
C ARG A 752 36.83 22.38 -31.66
N ASN A 753 37.36 21.52 -32.54
CA ASN A 753 37.19 20.07 -32.47
C ASN A 753 38.54 19.35 -32.31
N GLN A 754 38.54 18.02 -32.46
CA GLN A 754 39.73 17.16 -32.34
C GLN A 754 40.14 16.53 -33.69
N PHE A 755 39.73 17.10 -34.82
CA PHE A 755 40.01 16.54 -36.15
C PHE A 755 41.52 16.46 -36.43
N THR A 756 41.99 15.27 -36.79
CA THR A 756 43.37 14.98 -37.23
C THR A 756 43.51 15.00 -38.75
N SER A 757 42.43 14.71 -39.48
CA SER A 757 42.31 14.77 -40.93
C SER A 757 40.93 15.31 -41.35
N LEU A 758 40.84 15.80 -42.59
CA LEU A 758 39.61 16.28 -43.21
C LEU A 758 39.67 16.02 -44.72
N ASP A 759 38.77 15.20 -45.27
CA ASP A 759 38.62 15.01 -46.72
C ASP A 759 37.51 15.92 -47.25
N ILE A 760 37.91 16.90 -48.07
CA ILE A 760 37.04 17.85 -48.79
C ILE A 760 37.20 17.73 -50.32
N SER A 761 37.77 16.63 -50.81
CA SER A 761 38.10 16.42 -52.22
C SER A 761 36.88 16.42 -53.16
N LYS A 762 35.67 16.19 -52.62
CA LYS A 762 34.40 16.21 -53.36
C LYS A 762 33.72 17.59 -53.36
N ASN A 763 34.05 18.45 -52.40
CA ASN A 763 33.37 19.71 -52.10
C ASN A 763 33.91 20.85 -52.98
N LYS A 764 33.78 20.69 -54.30
CA LYS A 764 34.39 21.57 -55.30
C LYS A 764 33.84 23.00 -55.32
N GLN A 765 32.64 23.19 -54.79
CA GLN A 765 32.01 24.51 -54.71
C GLN A 765 32.47 25.36 -53.52
N LEU A 766 33.29 24.81 -52.61
CA LEU A 766 33.67 25.46 -51.36
C LEU A 766 34.28 26.86 -51.59
N ILE A 767 33.71 27.84 -50.90
CA ILE A 767 33.99 29.28 -50.93
C ILE A 767 34.66 29.70 -49.61
N GLU A 768 34.24 29.16 -48.48
CA GLU A 768 34.79 29.47 -47.16
C GLU A 768 35.01 28.20 -46.32
N ILE A 769 36.10 28.17 -45.55
CA ILE A 769 36.38 27.11 -44.58
C ILE A 769 36.94 27.71 -43.29
N ASP A 770 36.34 27.37 -42.15
CA ASP A 770 36.94 27.54 -40.83
C ASP A 770 37.16 26.17 -40.17
N CYS A 771 38.42 25.76 -40.07
CA CYS A 771 38.84 24.55 -39.37
C CYS A 771 39.75 24.87 -38.18
N SER A 772 39.73 26.11 -37.68
CA SER A 772 40.61 26.57 -36.61
C SER A 772 40.47 25.80 -35.30
N GLN A 773 41.50 25.80 -34.46
CA GLN A 773 41.50 25.11 -33.16
C GLN A 773 41.17 23.60 -33.27
N ASN A 774 41.90 22.90 -34.15
CA ASN A 774 41.84 21.44 -34.36
C ASN A 774 43.25 20.82 -34.27
N LYS A 775 43.40 19.55 -34.67
CA LYS A 775 44.67 18.79 -34.72
C LYS A 775 45.09 18.43 -36.15
N LEU A 776 44.63 19.19 -37.16
CA LEU A 776 44.91 18.89 -38.57
C LEU A 776 46.41 19.01 -38.86
N VAL A 777 46.99 17.99 -39.49
CA VAL A 777 48.42 17.96 -39.88
C VAL A 777 48.64 18.44 -41.32
N SER A 778 47.62 18.31 -42.17
CA SER A 778 47.62 18.82 -43.55
C SER A 778 46.21 19.22 -43.98
N LEU A 779 46.10 20.11 -44.96
CA LEU A 779 44.84 20.55 -45.53
C LEU A 779 44.95 20.60 -47.07
N ASP A 780 44.13 19.80 -47.77
CA ASP A 780 44.13 19.73 -49.23
C ASP A 780 42.87 20.38 -49.81
N LEU A 781 43.03 21.62 -50.27
CA LEU A 781 42.01 22.43 -50.94
C LEU A 781 42.20 22.44 -52.47
N SER A 782 43.04 21.57 -53.03
CA SER A 782 43.42 21.61 -54.46
C SER A 782 42.24 21.49 -55.43
N ASN A 783 41.13 20.89 -55.00
CA ASN A 783 39.89 20.73 -55.76
C ASN A 783 38.83 21.84 -55.51
N CYS A 784 39.03 22.72 -54.52
CA CYS A 784 38.06 23.76 -54.13
C CYS A 784 38.27 25.04 -54.95
N LEU A 785 37.87 25.01 -56.22
CA LEU A 785 38.18 26.06 -57.23
C LEU A 785 37.49 27.41 -57.00
N ASN A 786 36.63 27.52 -56.00
CA ASN A 786 35.88 28.74 -55.66
C ASN A 786 36.31 29.38 -54.32
N ILE A 787 37.31 28.80 -53.63
CA ILE A 787 37.70 29.18 -52.28
C ILE A 787 38.19 30.64 -52.21
N LYS A 788 37.64 31.38 -51.23
CA LYS A 788 37.86 32.80 -50.95
C LYS A 788 38.45 33.07 -49.57
N SER A 789 38.03 32.29 -48.58
CA SER A 789 38.43 32.46 -47.18
C SER A 789 38.84 31.12 -46.58
N ILE A 790 39.99 31.11 -45.92
CA ILE A 790 40.56 29.93 -45.24
C ILE A 790 40.97 30.34 -43.83
N ILE A 791 40.23 29.90 -42.82
CA ILE A 791 40.56 30.06 -41.41
C ILE A 791 41.00 28.70 -40.89
N ALA A 792 42.28 28.57 -40.54
CA ALA A 792 42.88 27.30 -40.14
C ALA A 792 43.89 27.47 -39.00
N ASN A 793 43.81 28.59 -38.25
CA ASN A 793 44.73 28.87 -37.16
C ASN A 793 44.64 27.84 -36.02
N SER A 794 45.68 27.77 -35.19
CA SER A 794 45.73 26.93 -34.00
C SER A 794 45.56 25.43 -34.31
N ASN A 795 46.19 24.96 -35.39
CA ASN A 795 46.23 23.55 -35.85
C ASN A 795 47.67 22.98 -35.80
N GLN A 796 47.96 21.88 -36.48
CA GLN A 796 49.31 21.31 -36.65
C GLN A 796 49.75 21.29 -38.13
N ILE A 797 49.14 22.14 -38.98
CA ILE A 797 49.27 22.05 -40.44
C ILE A 797 50.70 22.34 -40.85
N ASN A 798 51.35 21.36 -41.50
CA ASN A 798 52.67 21.51 -42.12
C ASN A 798 52.59 21.67 -43.66
N GLU A 799 51.52 21.17 -44.28
CA GLU A 799 51.26 21.22 -45.72
C GLU A 799 49.85 21.76 -46.03
N LEU A 800 49.78 22.80 -46.87
CA LEU A 800 48.54 23.37 -47.40
C LEU A 800 48.59 23.31 -48.94
N LYS A 801 47.68 22.55 -49.55
CA LYS A 801 47.57 22.50 -51.02
C LYS A 801 46.44 23.39 -51.48
N LEU A 802 46.79 24.47 -52.18
CA LEU A 802 45.85 25.42 -52.78
C LEU A 802 45.56 25.07 -54.26
N PRO A 803 44.36 25.37 -54.79
CA PRO A 803 44.01 25.08 -56.18
C PRO A 803 45.01 25.69 -57.17
N PHE A 804 45.22 25.02 -58.30
CA PHE A 804 46.27 25.42 -59.27
C PHE A 804 45.80 26.42 -60.33
N THR A 805 44.47 26.58 -60.45
CA THR A 805 43.79 27.48 -61.37
C THR A 805 42.77 28.33 -60.60
N ASN A 806 42.44 29.53 -61.08
CA ASN A 806 41.48 30.46 -60.47
C ASN A 806 41.92 31.19 -59.17
N ASN A 807 43.22 31.40 -58.96
CA ASN A 807 43.82 32.13 -57.82
C ASN A 807 43.37 33.60 -57.62
N GLU A 808 42.52 34.13 -58.51
CA GLU A 808 41.94 35.47 -58.43
C GLU A 808 40.80 35.59 -57.39
N LYS A 809 40.29 34.46 -56.86
CA LYS A 809 39.18 34.45 -55.91
C LYS A 809 39.61 34.42 -54.44
N LEU A 810 40.82 33.96 -54.14
CA LEU A 810 41.28 33.77 -52.76
C LEU A 810 41.66 35.13 -52.15
N GLU A 811 40.96 35.53 -51.10
CA GLU A 811 41.03 36.87 -50.49
C GLU A 811 41.64 36.84 -49.08
N TYR A 812 41.40 35.79 -48.28
CA TYR A 812 41.80 35.68 -46.88
C TYR A 812 42.38 34.30 -46.53
N ILE A 813 43.52 34.28 -45.81
CA ILE A 813 44.09 33.06 -45.21
C ILE A 813 44.62 33.39 -43.81
N ASN A 814 44.16 32.62 -42.82
CA ASN A 814 44.69 32.62 -41.47
C ASN A 814 45.26 31.24 -41.10
N LEU A 815 46.58 31.18 -40.95
CA LEU A 815 47.38 30.01 -40.57
C LEU A 815 48.20 30.26 -39.29
N LEU A 816 47.82 31.27 -38.48
CA LEU A 816 48.50 31.53 -37.20
C LEU A 816 48.56 30.27 -36.33
N ASP A 817 49.64 30.09 -35.58
CA ASP A 817 49.83 28.99 -34.63
C ASP A 817 49.63 27.61 -35.29
N ASN A 818 50.42 27.31 -36.33
CA ASN A 818 50.44 26.01 -37.01
C ASN A 818 51.85 25.39 -36.96
N SER A 819 52.17 24.44 -37.83
CA SER A 819 53.53 23.89 -38.00
C SER A 819 54.01 24.05 -39.45
N PHE A 820 53.56 25.11 -40.11
CA PHE A 820 53.78 25.37 -41.53
C PHE A 820 55.25 25.65 -41.78
N SER A 821 55.85 24.85 -42.66
CA SER A 821 57.28 24.90 -43.00
C SER A 821 57.53 24.96 -44.51
N GLN A 822 56.46 25.04 -45.31
CA GLN A 822 56.56 25.20 -46.76
C GLN A 822 57.06 26.60 -47.15
N ASN A 823 57.81 26.65 -48.24
CA ASN A 823 58.27 27.91 -48.83
C ASN A 823 57.07 28.76 -49.29
N LEU A 824 57.01 30.01 -48.80
CA LEU A 824 55.93 30.97 -49.05
C LEU A 824 55.70 31.33 -50.53
N ASN A 825 56.58 30.89 -51.44
CA ASN A 825 56.35 30.92 -52.88
C ASN A 825 55.03 30.25 -53.32
N CYS A 826 54.43 29.36 -52.54
CA CYS A 826 53.09 28.82 -52.83
C CYS A 826 51.98 29.90 -52.86
N PHE A 827 52.19 31.02 -52.17
CA PHE A 827 51.28 32.18 -52.13
C PHE A 827 51.61 33.27 -53.16
N SER A 828 52.80 33.26 -53.80
CA SER A 828 53.24 34.32 -54.72
C SER A 828 52.41 34.44 -56.02
N ARG A 829 51.54 33.46 -56.26
CA ARG A 829 50.60 33.35 -57.37
C ARG A 829 49.17 33.86 -57.04
N LEU A 830 48.95 34.37 -55.84
CA LEU A 830 47.68 34.95 -55.38
C LEU A 830 47.68 36.46 -55.67
N VAL A 831 46.72 36.94 -56.47
CA VAL A 831 46.77 38.31 -57.04
C VAL A 831 45.74 39.29 -56.48
N ASN A 832 44.63 38.80 -55.91
CA ASN A 832 43.56 39.62 -55.31
C ASN A 832 43.51 39.49 -53.78
N PHE A 833 44.67 39.15 -53.19
CA PHE A 833 44.78 38.74 -51.81
C PHE A 833 44.72 39.94 -50.85
N LYS A 834 43.84 39.89 -49.84
CA LYS A 834 43.60 41.01 -48.90
C LYS A 834 44.45 40.91 -47.63
N GLU A 835 44.53 39.73 -47.01
CA GLU A 835 45.18 39.58 -45.71
C GLU A 835 45.76 38.17 -45.49
N LEU A 836 47.08 38.09 -45.21
CA LEU A 836 47.81 36.84 -44.96
C LEU A 836 48.30 36.80 -43.52
N LEU A 837 47.70 35.95 -42.69
CA LEU A 837 48.12 35.77 -41.31
C LEU A 837 48.91 34.47 -41.18
N ILE A 838 50.24 34.59 -41.26
CA ILE A 838 51.20 33.51 -40.97
C ILE A 838 52.16 34.01 -39.90
N GLY A 839 52.29 33.24 -38.82
CA GLY A 839 53.02 33.63 -37.63
C GLY A 839 52.61 32.79 -36.44
N ASN A 840 53.08 33.15 -35.26
CA ASN A 840 52.75 32.48 -34.00
C ASN A 840 52.52 33.55 -32.94
N ILE A 841 51.37 33.49 -32.27
CA ILE A 841 50.91 34.42 -31.24
C ILE A 841 50.55 33.70 -29.94
N ASP A 842 50.32 32.38 -29.99
CA ASP A 842 50.08 31.53 -28.83
C ASP A 842 51.41 31.19 -28.12
N GLY A 843 51.61 31.79 -26.93
CA GLY A 843 52.82 31.63 -26.13
C GLY A 843 53.04 30.22 -25.56
N ASP A 844 51.98 29.43 -25.39
CA ASP A 844 52.07 28.07 -24.86
C ASP A 844 52.41 27.08 -25.98
N ARG A 845 51.84 27.26 -27.17
CA ARG A 845 52.18 26.45 -28.36
C ARG A 845 53.61 26.70 -28.85
N ILE A 846 54.10 27.94 -28.75
CA ILE A 846 55.52 28.27 -29.00
C ILE A 846 56.44 27.48 -28.05
N GLN A 847 56.09 27.38 -26.76
CA GLN A 847 56.85 26.58 -25.78
C GLN A 847 56.77 25.07 -26.06
N GLN A 848 55.64 24.58 -26.58
CA GLN A 848 55.44 23.18 -26.96
C GLN A 848 56.10 22.79 -28.30
N GLY A 849 56.72 23.72 -29.01
CA GLY A 849 57.34 23.47 -30.32
C GLY A 849 56.38 23.42 -31.51
N ILE A 850 55.10 23.73 -31.29
CA ILE A 850 54.05 23.74 -32.32
C ILE A 850 53.97 25.16 -32.88
N TYR A 851 54.87 25.48 -33.79
CA TYR A 851 54.95 26.80 -34.41
C TYR A 851 55.36 26.74 -35.89
N ASN A 852 54.85 27.69 -36.67
CA ASN A 852 55.20 27.90 -38.06
C ASN A 852 56.70 28.19 -38.16
N GLN A 853 57.44 27.34 -38.87
CA GLN A 853 58.88 27.40 -38.96
C GLN A 853 59.31 28.36 -40.07
N LYS A 854 60.40 29.08 -39.83
CA LYS A 854 60.99 30.00 -40.81
C LYS A 854 61.81 29.18 -41.82
N SER A 855 61.27 28.98 -43.03
CA SER A 855 61.98 28.38 -44.16
C SER A 855 63.11 29.27 -44.68
#